data_AF-A0AAN1GT95-F1
#
_entry.id   AF-A0AAN1GT95-F1
#
_cell.length_a   1.000
_cell.length_b   1.000
_cell.length_c   1.000
_cell.angle_alpha   90.00
_cell.angle_beta   90.00
_cell.angle_gamma   90.00
#
_symmetry.space_group_name_H-M   'P 1'
#
loop_
_entity.id
_entity.type
_entity.pdbx_description
1 polymer ?
#
loop_
_entity_poly.entity_id
_entity_poly.type
_entity_poly.pdbx_seq_one_letter_code
_entity_poly.pdbx_strand_id
1 'polypeptide(L)'
;MPRPSWLEDLLATLKGGKGKDKMGGSTGDDTMDAGEGDDTVAGEEGNDLIDGGEGDDIIYGDMGDGFDQGMQASPLTLDINNMHSVSHDGGTGSAGNYAVFSNVATLEDGTSISGKLILVEKSNANMSVEFGYTNGAEILLDGDRPGDQAKFRLEFFDPDTGETVYLNSTATFNDIDDNSYYGDAEAVIIDGSSFTSFGVSSDSSLTTDIDGDVVKATGSELNDYTDQDSWFSASFEDRSSIEFTLQTRAGLAGFTLSGDVLDDPITTVIDQGDDTVMAGVGDDIVHGQGGDDSLLGEEGDDLLDGGEGDDVMEGGIGADTLLGGAGGDTLSGGDGDDYIEGGEGDDKLSTGIGNDTLLGGEGNDTLNNSAGDDSLVGGTGDDSIVATDGFDTLEGGDGNDTLYGGNDDDLLLGGADNDLMYGETGNDSLDGGTGDDVMDGGVGNDTLMGGLGADTIAGGDGDDYIDGGDGDDSLTTGLGNDTLIGGAGDDTLRNSAGDDSLVGGTGDDSIVATDGDDTLEGGDGADTMYGGNDDDLLVGGAGDDKMYGEADADTFRMSDGFGNDTISGGEAGNDSDHIDLSNVTNSVNVTYSGYEAGQITDGADTIFFSEIEQLTLTDQADVVDGSADNAGVDIDAGAGDDTITFGEGDDSITGGAGDDELLLTEGGGVDTVSDFDLNDDDGNGFYNDQLDVSDLAGGSGADGAVRTSDVAVADDGFGNALLTFPGGEQLVLQGVTPAQMSSHNQLYAAGIPCFTPDVLLATRRGAVPAGQIRVGDLLQTADNGFQPVIWVGKRHLSAADLMHRPQLRPYCLRPGGVLSPDRPMLLSPQHRLIVNDRCLMPEQPRDESFVSAKLLAEMDADFAAQVTHQTPVTYVHLMTEQHEVIFAEGIATETFWPGPEAIHGLSGDDLRELLTLFPELATVHGLSGEPGRRQVRKTYGDLARRSLRRRDISDRRAA
;
A
#
# COMPACT_ATOMS: atom_id res chain seq x y z
N MET A 1 51.43 -22.99 -14.59
CA MET A 1 52.61 -22.28 -15.21
C MET A 1 53.87 -23.16 -15.10
N PRO A 2 55.02 -22.96 -15.82
CA PRO A 2 56.22 -23.76 -15.51
C PRO A 2 56.80 -23.37 -14.14
N ARG A 3 56.96 -24.35 -13.24
CA ARG A 3 57.43 -24.20 -11.86
C ARG A 3 58.58 -23.17 -11.72
N PRO A 4 58.46 -22.15 -10.85
CA PRO A 4 59.49 -21.13 -10.67
C PRO A 4 60.81 -21.72 -10.19
N SER A 5 61.93 -21.33 -10.79
CA SER A 5 63.26 -21.87 -10.47
C SER A 5 63.77 -21.57 -9.05
N TRP A 6 63.04 -20.79 -8.25
CA TRP A 6 63.39 -20.50 -6.85
C TRP A 6 62.80 -21.54 -5.88
N LEU A 7 61.76 -22.28 -6.29
CA LEU A 7 61.18 -23.39 -5.53
C LEU A 7 62.14 -24.60 -5.51
N GLU A 8 62.83 -24.88 -6.63
CA GLU A 8 63.92 -25.89 -6.68
C GLU A 8 65.16 -25.53 -5.82
N ASP A 9 65.36 -24.25 -5.48
CA ASP A 9 66.53 -23.74 -4.74
C ASP A 9 66.31 -23.74 -3.21
N LEU A 10 65.07 -23.94 -2.72
CA LEU A 10 64.80 -24.35 -1.33
C LEU A 10 65.05 -25.87 -1.26
N LEU A 11 66.03 -26.31 -0.47
CA LEU A 11 66.29 -27.75 -0.33
C LEU A 11 65.12 -28.39 0.43
N ALA A 12 64.09 -28.85 -0.29
CA ALA A 12 63.00 -29.64 0.28
C ALA A 12 63.58 -30.73 1.22
N THR A 13 63.11 -30.74 2.47
CA THR A 13 63.50 -31.70 3.50
C THR A 13 63.03 -33.10 3.12
N LEU A 14 61.90 -33.20 2.41
CA LEU A 14 61.29 -34.45 1.94
C LEU A 14 60.97 -34.37 0.43
N LYS A 15 61.20 -35.48 -0.29
CA LYS A 15 60.95 -35.59 -1.75
C LYS A 15 60.36 -36.94 -2.11
N GLY A 16 59.18 -36.93 -2.71
CA GLY A 16 58.50 -38.10 -3.24
C GLY A 16 58.98 -38.50 -4.64
N GLY A 17 58.29 -39.46 -5.22
CA GLY A 17 58.71 -40.28 -6.33
C GLY A 17 57.96 -40.01 -7.62
N LYS A 18 57.42 -41.09 -8.21
CA LYS A 18 56.64 -41.06 -9.45
C LYS A 18 55.37 -41.91 -9.32
N GLY A 19 54.90 -42.10 -8.09
CA GLY A 19 53.59 -42.69 -7.90
C GLY A 19 53.32 -43.06 -6.47
N LYS A 20 52.20 -42.61 -5.92
CA LYS A 20 51.57 -43.09 -4.68
C LYS A 20 52.53 -43.24 -3.51
N ASP A 21 53.09 -42.12 -3.14
CA ASP A 21 53.90 -41.89 -1.97
C ASP A 21 53.04 -41.43 -0.79
N LYS A 22 53.48 -41.76 0.43
CA LYS A 22 52.88 -41.30 1.69
C LYS A 22 53.98 -40.63 2.49
N MET A 23 53.88 -39.32 2.72
CA MET A 23 54.96 -38.47 3.27
C MET A 23 54.47 -37.66 4.47
N GLY A 24 55.23 -37.67 5.56
CA GLY A 24 54.89 -36.96 6.79
C GLY A 24 56.09 -36.15 7.24
N GLY A 25 55.84 -34.90 7.62
CA GLY A 25 56.83 -33.97 8.13
C GLY A 25 57.30 -34.31 9.55
N SER A 26 57.89 -33.31 10.17
CA SER A 26 58.25 -33.26 11.58
C SER A 26 57.42 -32.18 12.26
N THR A 27 57.47 -32.11 13.59
CA THR A 27 56.70 -31.13 14.37
C THR A 27 57.31 -29.71 14.30
N GLY A 28 57.82 -29.29 13.14
CA GLY A 28 58.42 -27.98 12.94
C GLY A 28 58.80 -27.80 11.49
N ASP A 29 59.01 -26.54 11.09
CA ASP A 29 58.96 -26.10 9.69
C ASP A 29 59.68 -27.03 8.70
N ASP A 30 58.89 -27.63 7.82
CA ASP A 30 59.29 -28.54 6.77
C ASP A 30 59.07 -27.96 5.37
N THR A 31 59.73 -28.57 4.39
CA THR A 31 59.52 -28.24 2.98
C THR A 31 59.42 -29.54 2.20
N MET A 32 58.27 -29.80 1.59
CA MET A 32 57.93 -31.08 0.96
C MET A 32 57.60 -30.91 -0.53
N ASP A 33 57.84 -31.97 -1.30
CA ASP A 33 57.64 -32.06 -2.75
C ASP A 33 57.26 -33.51 -3.07
N ALA A 34 55.97 -33.81 -3.29
CA ALA A 34 55.44 -35.17 -3.47
C ALA A 34 55.76 -35.74 -4.85
N GLY A 35 55.68 -34.91 -5.88
CA GLY A 35 56.28 -35.18 -7.18
C GLY A 35 55.25 -35.56 -8.23
N GLU A 36 55.16 -36.85 -8.61
CA GLU A 36 54.17 -37.32 -9.59
C GLU A 36 53.39 -38.53 -9.02
N GLY A 37 52.11 -38.60 -9.33
CA GLY A 37 51.12 -39.62 -8.95
C GLY A 37 50.36 -39.29 -7.67
N ASP A 38 49.23 -39.97 -7.47
CA ASP A 38 48.27 -39.72 -6.38
C ASP A 38 48.86 -40.00 -4.99
N ASP A 39 49.33 -38.96 -4.32
CA ASP A 39 50.12 -39.00 -3.09
C ASP A 39 49.29 -38.60 -1.85
N THR A 40 49.85 -38.86 -0.66
CA THR A 40 49.26 -38.39 0.61
C THR A 40 50.34 -37.73 1.45
N VAL A 41 50.17 -36.45 1.78
CA VAL A 41 51.18 -35.62 2.46
C VAL A 41 50.60 -35.01 3.74
N ALA A 42 51.38 -34.97 4.82
CA ALA A 42 51.02 -34.27 6.06
C ALA A 42 52.21 -33.42 6.54
N GLY A 43 52.01 -32.12 6.79
CA GLY A 43 52.97 -31.20 7.39
C GLY A 43 53.30 -31.53 8.83
N GLU A 44 52.24 -31.80 9.60
CA GLU A 44 52.20 -32.08 11.05
C GLU A 44 51.83 -30.87 11.92
N GLU A 45 52.76 -30.08 12.45
CA GLU A 45 52.43 -28.98 13.40
C GLU A 45 53.26 -27.70 13.10
N GLY A 46 54.19 -27.77 12.14
CA GLY A 46 55.10 -26.68 11.83
C GLY A 46 54.53 -25.78 10.74
N ASN A 47 55.11 -24.61 10.54
CA ASN A 47 54.77 -23.79 9.37
C ASN A 47 55.41 -24.41 8.12
N ASP A 48 54.64 -25.21 7.41
CA ASP A 48 55.12 -26.11 6.38
C ASP A 48 54.90 -25.57 4.97
N LEU A 49 55.84 -25.88 4.07
CA LEU A 49 55.72 -25.57 2.64
C LEU A 49 55.60 -26.87 1.84
N ILE A 50 54.42 -27.15 1.31
CA ILE A 50 54.09 -28.41 0.63
C ILE A 50 53.83 -28.16 -0.88
N ASP A 51 54.49 -28.91 -1.76
CA ASP A 51 54.19 -29.03 -3.21
C ASP A 51 53.71 -30.48 -3.46
N GLY A 52 52.41 -30.67 -3.76
CA GLY A 52 51.80 -31.97 -4.08
C GLY A 52 52.31 -32.51 -5.41
N GLY A 53 52.04 -31.79 -6.48
CA GLY A 53 52.75 -31.92 -7.74
C GLY A 53 51.86 -32.28 -8.91
N GLU A 54 51.93 -33.52 -9.42
CA GLU A 54 50.98 -34.02 -10.42
C GLU A 54 50.31 -35.26 -9.84
N GLY A 55 48.99 -35.43 -9.96
CA GLY A 55 48.26 -36.56 -9.38
C GLY A 55 47.05 -36.05 -8.60
N ASP A 56 46.12 -36.95 -8.27
CA ASP A 56 45.00 -36.63 -7.37
C ASP A 56 45.49 -36.87 -5.92
N ASP A 57 45.92 -35.81 -5.26
CA ASP A 57 46.64 -35.83 -3.99
C ASP A 57 45.73 -35.56 -2.79
N ILE A 58 46.12 -36.05 -1.61
CA ILE A 58 45.48 -35.70 -0.34
C ILE A 58 46.55 -35.07 0.56
N ILE A 59 46.39 -33.79 0.86
CA ILE A 59 47.36 -32.99 1.59
C ILE A 59 46.72 -32.46 2.87
N TYR A 60 47.46 -32.58 3.95
CA TYR A 60 47.15 -31.97 5.23
C TYR A 60 48.28 -30.98 5.52
N GLY A 61 47.94 -29.71 5.75
CA GLY A 61 48.82 -28.71 6.32
C GLY A 61 49.33 -29.25 7.65
N ASP A 62 48.44 -29.35 8.63
CA ASP A 62 48.80 -29.99 9.89
C ASP A 62 48.60 -31.52 9.88
N MET A 63 48.16 -32.07 11.01
CA MET A 63 48.07 -33.50 11.25
C MET A 63 46.93 -34.17 10.47
N GLY A 64 47.32 -34.96 9.49
CA GLY A 64 46.37 -35.54 8.55
C GLY A 64 45.69 -36.85 8.92
N ASP A 65 44.41 -36.91 8.61
CA ASP A 65 43.52 -38.06 8.78
C ASP A 65 43.85 -39.18 7.77
N GLY A 66 44.92 -39.91 8.04
CA GLY A 66 45.45 -40.86 7.07
C GLY A 66 46.85 -41.35 7.38
N PHE A 67 47.55 -40.76 8.35
CA PHE A 67 48.93 -41.12 8.67
C PHE A 67 49.10 -42.42 9.46
N ASP A 68 48.11 -42.81 10.27
CA ASP A 68 47.69 -44.17 10.67
C ASP A 68 46.72 -43.92 11.84
N GLN A 69 45.40 -43.83 11.56
CA GLN A 69 44.39 -43.45 12.56
C GLN A 69 44.51 -44.28 13.84
N GLY A 70 44.68 -43.59 14.96
CA GLY A 70 44.70 -44.16 16.28
C GLY A 70 43.33 -44.70 16.64
N MET A 71 43.30 -45.94 17.13
CA MET A 71 42.03 -46.50 17.59
C MET A 71 41.65 -45.84 18.91
N GLN A 72 40.39 -45.42 19.01
CA GLN A 72 39.81 -44.92 20.26
C GLN A 72 40.04 -45.93 21.38
N ALA A 73 40.67 -45.46 22.45
CA ALA A 73 41.12 -46.30 23.53
C ALA A 73 40.68 -45.71 24.87
N SER A 74 40.50 -46.59 25.86
CA SER A 74 40.29 -46.16 27.24
C SER A 74 41.48 -45.29 27.71
N PRO A 75 41.26 -44.30 28.58
CA PRO A 75 42.34 -43.50 29.18
C PRO A 75 43.49 -44.35 29.73
N LEU A 76 44.70 -43.81 29.64
CA LEU A 76 45.91 -44.53 29.98
C LEU A 76 45.96 -44.86 31.48
N THR A 77 46.26 -46.13 31.78
CA THR A 77 46.41 -46.62 33.15
C THR A 77 47.76 -47.32 33.34
N LEU A 78 48.64 -46.71 34.11
CA LEU A 78 49.86 -47.34 34.62
C LEU A 78 49.61 -47.71 36.09
N ASP A 79 49.77 -48.99 36.44
CA ASP A 79 49.60 -49.50 37.80
C ASP A 79 50.79 -50.43 38.14
N ILE A 80 51.31 -50.35 39.36
CA ILE A 80 52.34 -51.31 39.82
C ILE A 80 51.93 -52.78 39.65
N ASN A 81 50.64 -53.09 39.71
CA ASN A 81 50.08 -54.42 39.50
C ASN A 81 50.07 -54.84 38.03
N ASN A 82 50.09 -53.89 37.09
CA ASN A 82 50.14 -54.14 35.65
C ASN A 82 51.56 -54.00 35.06
N MET A 83 52.55 -53.58 35.86
CA MET A 83 53.96 -53.58 35.49
C MET A 83 54.51 -55.01 35.29
N HIS A 84 54.92 -55.32 34.06
CA HIS A 84 55.42 -56.62 33.64
C HIS A 84 56.94 -56.76 33.79
N SER A 85 57.70 -55.71 33.47
CA SER A 85 59.17 -55.73 33.58
C SER A 85 59.78 -54.35 33.73
N VAL A 86 60.92 -54.26 34.40
CA VAL A 86 61.69 -53.03 34.56
C VAL A 86 63.16 -53.27 34.21
N SER A 87 63.77 -52.34 33.46
CA SER A 87 65.18 -52.44 33.07
C SER A 87 66.15 -51.99 34.19
N HIS A 88 65.63 -51.30 35.21
CA HIS A 88 66.39 -50.75 36.33
C HIS A 88 65.52 -50.56 37.59
N ASP A 89 65.87 -51.20 38.71
CA ASP A 89 65.20 -51.06 40.02
C ASP A 89 66.12 -50.38 41.07
N GLY A 90 65.94 -49.07 41.25
CA GLY A 90 66.58 -48.28 42.31
C GLY A 90 67.93 -47.63 41.95
N GLY A 91 68.00 -46.29 42.06
CA GLY A 91 69.20 -45.48 41.88
C GLY A 91 69.04 -44.29 40.92
N THR A 92 70.15 -43.68 40.50
CA THR A 92 70.18 -42.46 39.67
C THR A 92 69.88 -42.71 38.18
N GLY A 93 68.87 -43.51 37.83
CA GLY A 93 68.53 -44.04 36.49
C GLY A 93 69.01 -43.25 35.26
N SER A 94 69.46 -43.93 34.21
CA SER A 94 70.03 -43.31 32.99
C SER A 94 69.03 -43.28 31.84
N ALA A 95 69.21 -42.32 30.91
CA ALA A 95 68.47 -42.28 29.65
C ALA A 95 68.46 -43.67 28.96
N GLY A 96 67.29 -44.08 28.48
CA GLY A 96 67.02 -45.40 27.90
C GLY A 96 66.67 -46.49 28.93
N ASN A 97 66.63 -46.20 30.23
CA ASN A 97 66.01 -47.11 31.21
C ASN A 97 64.48 -47.06 31.08
N TYR A 98 63.82 -48.20 31.22
CA TYR A 98 62.39 -48.34 30.93
C TYR A 98 61.66 -49.27 31.88
N ALA A 99 60.34 -49.13 31.93
CA ALA A 99 59.38 -50.07 32.49
C ALA A 99 58.32 -50.44 31.44
N VAL A 100 57.93 -51.71 31.41
CA VAL A 100 56.87 -52.23 30.53
C VAL A 100 55.66 -52.55 31.38
N PHE A 101 54.53 -51.99 31.01
CA PHE A 101 53.22 -52.16 31.64
C PHE A 101 52.29 -52.88 30.67
N SER A 102 51.56 -53.86 31.16
CA SER A 102 50.55 -54.59 30.39
C SER A 102 49.17 -53.96 30.61
N ASN A 103 48.32 -53.98 29.58
CA ASN A 103 46.94 -53.45 29.65
C ASN A 103 46.91 -51.97 30.08
N VAL A 104 47.70 -51.13 29.42
CA VAL A 104 47.75 -49.68 29.67
C VAL A 104 46.53 -48.96 29.09
N ALA A 105 45.94 -49.50 28.03
CA ALA A 105 44.70 -49.02 27.43
C ALA A 105 43.95 -50.21 26.80
N THR A 106 42.65 -50.05 26.58
CA THR A 106 41.80 -51.03 25.89
C THR A 106 41.11 -50.34 24.73
N LEU A 107 41.23 -50.90 23.53
CA LEU A 107 40.54 -50.44 22.33
C LEU A 107 39.04 -50.76 22.40
N GLU A 108 38.23 -50.08 21.59
CA GLU A 108 36.78 -50.35 21.50
C GLU A 108 36.42 -51.80 21.19
N ASP A 109 37.25 -52.50 20.41
CA ASP A 109 37.05 -53.90 20.05
C ASP A 109 37.41 -54.89 21.19
N GLY A 110 37.92 -54.36 22.31
CA GLY A 110 38.34 -55.09 23.50
C GLY A 110 39.80 -55.55 23.47
N THR A 111 40.58 -55.18 22.45
CA THR A 111 42.01 -55.46 22.38
C THR A 111 42.77 -54.68 23.44
N SER A 112 43.68 -55.36 24.15
CA SER A 112 44.45 -54.77 25.23
C SER A 112 45.82 -54.31 24.74
N ILE A 113 46.18 -53.06 25.03
CA ILE A 113 47.44 -52.45 24.60
C ILE A 113 48.44 -52.45 25.74
N SER A 114 49.72 -52.67 25.44
CA SER A 114 50.82 -52.56 26.42
C SER A 114 51.63 -51.29 26.17
N GLY A 115 52.19 -50.75 27.24
CA GLY A 115 52.95 -49.51 27.22
C GLY A 115 54.39 -49.74 27.69
N LYS A 116 55.36 -49.12 27.01
CA LYS A 116 56.76 -49.10 27.43
C LYS A 116 57.16 -47.67 27.76
N LEU A 117 57.25 -47.38 29.06
CA LEU A 117 57.67 -46.08 29.58
C LEU A 117 59.20 -46.03 29.64
N ILE A 118 59.80 -45.06 28.96
CA ILE A 118 61.24 -44.89 28.81
C ILE A 118 61.65 -43.54 29.38
N LEU A 119 62.69 -43.51 30.19
CA LEU A 119 63.36 -42.28 30.60
C LEU A 119 64.18 -41.75 29.41
N VAL A 120 63.79 -40.61 28.85
CA VAL A 120 64.45 -39.98 27.69
C VAL A 120 65.65 -39.16 28.16
N GLU A 121 65.43 -38.24 29.10
CA GLU A 121 66.47 -37.39 29.65
C GLU A 121 66.16 -36.88 31.06
N LYS A 122 67.16 -36.30 31.71
CA LYS A 122 67.05 -35.66 33.03
C LYS A 122 67.84 -34.37 33.05
N SER A 123 67.29 -33.31 33.63
CA SER A 123 68.00 -32.03 33.80
C SER A 123 69.14 -32.12 34.82
N ASN A 124 69.05 -33.05 35.79
CA ASN A 124 70.08 -33.34 36.78
C ASN A 124 70.54 -34.81 36.75
N ALA A 125 71.82 -35.05 36.46
CA ALA A 125 72.39 -36.40 36.39
C ALA A 125 72.31 -37.20 37.69
N ASN A 126 72.29 -36.53 38.86
CA ASN A 126 72.22 -37.17 40.18
C ASN A 126 70.79 -37.45 40.66
N MET A 127 69.78 -36.91 39.96
CA MET A 127 68.37 -37.14 40.26
C MET A 127 68.05 -38.64 40.20
N SER A 128 67.37 -39.14 41.22
CA SER A 128 66.89 -40.54 41.25
C SER A 128 65.60 -40.64 40.44
N VAL A 129 65.50 -41.66 39.60
CA VAL A 129 64.27 -42.00 38.87
C VAL A 129 64.03 -43.48 39.06
N GLU A 130 62.92 -43.80 39.73
CA GLU A 130 62.53 -45.17 40.06
C GLU A 130 61.14 -45.46 39.49
N PHE A 131 61.04 -46.55 38.74
CA PHE A 131 59.77 -47.05 38.24
C PHE A 131 59.17 -48.02 39.26
N GLY A 132 58.02 -47.66 39.86
CA GLY A 132 57.22 -48.50 40.77
C GLY A 132 57.80 -48.68 42.18
N TYR A 133 57.39 -47.83 43.12
CA TYR A 133 57.74 -47.97 44.55
C TYR A 133 56.65 -48.72 45.36
N THR A 134 57.06 -49.44 46.40
CA THR A 134 56.23 -50.38 47.20
C THR A 134 54.96 -49.84 47.90
N ASN A 135 54.57 -48.58 47.78
CA ASN A 135 53.33 -48.03 48.34
C ASN A 135 52.87 -46.75 47.60
N GLY A 136 52.35 -46.89 46.37
CA GLY A 136 51.37 -45.93 45.83
C GLY A 136 51.85 -44.87 44.82
N ALA A 137 53.09 -44.90 44.32
CA ALA A 137 53.53 -44.05 43.21
C ALA A 137 54.13 -44.90 42.07
N GLU A 138 53.69 -44.68 40.83
CA GLU A 138 54.17 -45.43 39.66
C GLU A 138 55.50 -44.90 39.10
N ILE A 139 55.73 -43.58 39.17
CA ILE A 139 57.00 -42.94 38.83
C ILE A 139 57.47 -42.13 40.04
N LEU A 140 58.60 -42.51 40.63
CA LEU A 140 59.18 -41.81 41.78
C LEU A 140 60.44 -41.07 41.34
N LEU A 141 60.48 -39.78 41.63
CA LEU A 141 61.58 -38.89 41.33
C LEU A 141 62.14 -38.30 42.64
N ASP A 142 63.46 -38.28 42.79
CA ASP A 142 64.13 -37.60 43.92
C ASP A 142 65.07 -36.52 43.37
N GLY A 143 64.57 -35.29 43.39
CA GLY A 143 65.31 -34.10 42.98
C GLY A 143 66.20 -33.59 44.10
N ASP A 144 67.49 -33.40 43.82
CA ASP A 144 68.40 -32.74 44.78
C ASP A 144 68.12 -31.22 44.88
N ARG A 145 67.34 -30.67 43.93
CA ARG A 145 66.92 -29.26 43.86
C ARG A 145 65.47 -29.12 43.38
N PRO A 146 64.73 -28.10 43.86
CA PRO A 146 63.47 -27.68 43.26
C PRO A 146 63.62 -27.43 41.76
N GLY A 147 62.70 -27.96 40.94
CA GLY A 147 62.67 -27.75 39.49
C GLY A 147 63.57 -28.70 38.68
N ASP A 148 64.19 -29.71 39.29
CA ASP A 148 64.80 -30.81 38.54
C ASP A 148 63.70 -31.54 37.72
N GLN A 149 64.01 -31.96 36.50
CA GLN A 149 63.04 -32.46 35.52
C GLN A 149 63.53 -33.79 34.92
N ALA A 150 62.59 -34.66 34.58
CA ALA A 150 62.83 -35.88 33.83
C ALA A 150 61.79 -36.00 32.70
N LYS A 151 62.27 -36.14 31.46
CA LYS A 151 61.43 -36.37 30.27
C LYS A 151 61.24 -37.87 30.07
N PHE A 152 60.01 -38.29 29.83
CA PHE A 152 59.61 -39.67 29.59
C PHE A 152 58.96 -39.80 28.22
N ARG A 153 59.11 -40.97 27.61
CA ARG A 153 58.37 -41.39 26.41
C ARG A 153 57.63 -42.69 26.72
N LEU A 154 56.34 -42.74 26.47
CA LEU A 154 55.52 -43.93 26.62
C LEU A 154 55.15 -44.47 25.23
N GLU A 155 55.74 -45.59 24.82
CA GLU A 155 55.47 -46.25 23.53
C GLU A 155 54.34 -47.28 23.66
N PHE A 156 53.40 -47.32 22.72
CA PHE A 156 52.27 -48.24 22.70
C PHE A 156 52.47 -49.39 21.69
N PHE A 157 52.14 -50.61 22.10
CA PHE A 157 52.27 -51.78 21.23
C PHE A 157 51.29 -52.91 21.61
N ASP A 158 50.95 -53.73 20.63
CA ASP A 158 50.16 -54.95 20.83
C ASP A 158 51.01 -55.99 21.59
N PRO A 159 50.54 -56.52 22.74
CA PRO A 159 51.31 -57.46 23.56
C PRO A 159 51.55 -58.83 22.90
N ASP A 160 50.69 -59.25 21.98
CA ASP A 160 50.74 -60.56 21.32
C ASP A 160 51.63 -60.51 20.07
N THR A 161 51.58 -59.43 19.29
CA THR A 161 52.36 -59.28 18.04
C THR A 161 53.67 -58.52 18.25
N GLY A 162 53.71 -57.59 19.22
CA GLY A 162 54.81 -56.65 19.43
C GLY A 162 54.87 -55.52 18.41
N GLU A 163 53.82 -55.36 17.60
CA GLU A 163 53.68 -54.27 16.62
C GLU A 163 53.25 -52.99 17.34
N THR A 164 53.75 -51.84 16.86
CA THR A 164 53.35 -50.52 17.33
C THR A 164 51.87 -50.27 17.08
N VAL A 165 51.19 -49.60 18.02
CA VAL A 165 49.76 -49.26 17.91
C VAL A 165 49.59 -47.76 18.11
N TYR A 166 48.85 -47.11 17.21
CA TYR A 166 48.44 -45.71 17.31
C TYR A 166 47.13 -45.64 18.09
N LEU A 167 46.98 -44.69 19.00
CA LEU A 167 45.83 -44.59 19.91
C LEU A 167 45.34 -43.16 20.04
N ASN A 168 44.02 -43.03 20.24
CA ASN A 168 43.37 -41.79 20.67
C ASN A 168 42.94 -42.02 22.11
N SER A 169 43.54 -41.29 23.04
CA SER A 169 43.39 -41.54 24.47
C SER A 169 43.77 -40.32 25.29
N THR A 170 43.45 -40.37 26.57
CA THR A 170 43.80 -39.34 27.55
C THR A 170 44.87 -39.86 28.50
N ALA A 171 45.86 -39.01 28.80
CA ALA A 171 46.84 -39.20 29.86
C ALA A 171 46.46 -38.31 31.05
N THR A 172 46.07 -38.92 32.16
CA THR A 172 45.71 -38.19 33.40
C THR A 172 46.82 -38.34 34.43
N PHE A 173 47.45 -37.23 34.76
CA PHE A 173 48.50 -37.12 35.77
C PHE A 173 47.90 -36.67 37.10
N ASN A 174 48.16 -37.42 38.17
CA ASN A 174 47.68 -37.11 39.51
C ASN A 174 48.83 -36.88 40.51
N ASP A 175 48.48 -36.33 41.69
CA ASP A 175 49.38 -36.09 42.83
C ASP A 175 50.41 -34.98 42.53
N ILE A 176 49.94 -33.84 42.01
CA ILE A 176 50.79 -32.68 41.68
C ILE A 176 50.76 -31.67 42.85
N ASP A 177 51.74 -31.73 43.75
CA ASP A 177 51.78 -30.89 44.97
C ASP A 177 52.72 -29.67 44.91
N ASP A 178 52.48 -28.65 45.76
CA ASP A 178 53.44 -27.59 46.15
C ASP A 178 53.92 -27.78 47.62
N ASN A 179 55.20 -27.49 47.90
CA ASN A 179 55.78 -27.52 49.25
C ASN A 179 56.04 -26.11 49.82
N SER A 180 55.63 -25.06 49.11
CA SER A 180 55.58 -23.64 49.52
C SER A 180 56.89 -22.94 49.86
N TYR A 181 57.92 -23.10 49.01
CA TYR A 181 59.04 -22.14 48.97
C TYR A 181 59.50 -21.86 47.52
N TYR A 182 59.16 -20.70 46.95
CA TYR A 182 59.60 -20.17 45.64
C TYR A 182 60.09 -21.23 44.61
N GLY A 183 59.17 -21.77 43.82
CA GLY A 183 59.47 -22.70 42.72
C GLY A 183 59.68 -24.16 43.15
N ASP A 184 59.27 -24.52 44.37
CA ASP A 184 59.35 -25.86 44.95
C ASP A 184 58.03 -26.64 44.82
N ALA A 185 57.64 -26.88 43.57
CA ALA A 185 56.40 -27.56 43.21
C ALA A 185 56.66 -28.67 42.19
N GLU A 186 55.83 -29.70 42.27
CA GLU A 186 55.67 -30.70 41.23
C GLU A 186 54.95 -30.05 40.05
N ALA A 187 55.36 -30.42 38.84
CA ALA A 187 54.71 -29.95 37.64
C ALA A 187 54.74 -31.02 36.55
N VAL A 188 53.70 -31.04 35.73
CA VAL A 188 53.67 -31.77 34.48
C VAL A 188 53.84 -30.75 33.36
N ILE A 189 54.75 -31.05 32.44
CA ILE A 189 55.00 -30.25 31.25
C ILE A 189 54.76 -31.18 30.07
N ILE A 190 53.83 -30.78 29.22
CA ILE A 190 53.52 -31.41 27.94
C ILE A 190 53.77 -30.40 26.83
N ASP A 191 53.85 -30.89 25.61
CA ASP A 191 54.00 -30.09 24.40
C ASP A 191 53.05 -30.61 23.31
N GLY A 192 52.81 -29.79 22.28
CA GLY A 192 51.96 -30.11 21.13
C GLY A 192 52.37 -31.41 20.45
N SER A 193 53.67 -31.69 20.39
CA SER A 193 54.24 -32.90 19.78
C SER A 193 53.64 -34.24 20.28
N SER A 194 53.07 -34.24 21.48
CA SER A 194 52.53 -35.43 22.13
C SER A 194 51.06 -35.33 22.53
N PHE A 195 50.44 -34.15 22.48
CA PHE A 195 49.09 -33.91 22.98
C PHE A 195 48.38 -32.84 22.15
N THR A 196 47.09 -33.02 21.90
CA THR A 196 46.26 -32.14 21.06
C THR A 196 45.41 -31.17 21.87
N SER A 197 45.10 -31.52 23.12
CA SER A 197 44.40 -30.65 24.05
C SER A 197 44.71 -31.03 25.49
N PHE A 198 44.48 -30.09 26.42
CA PHE A 198 44.61 -30.37 27.85
C PHE A 198 43.40 -29.86 28.63
N GLY A 199 43.20 -30.45 29.81
CA GLY A 199 42.13 -30.10 30.72
C GLY A 199 42.58 -30.12 32.18
N VAL A 200 42.07 -29.15 32.93
CA VAL A 200 42.21 -29.06 34.39
C VAL A 200 40.84 -29.13 35.06
N SER A 201 40.79 -29.65 36.29
CA SER A 201 39.55 -29.67 37.09
C SER A 201 39.11 -28.24 37.46
N SER A 202 37.80 -28.01 37.52
CA SER A 202 37.21 -26.73 37.96
C SER A 202 37.49 -26.39 39.43
N ASP A 203 37.86 -27.38 40.25
CA ASP A 203 38.34 -27.24 41.65
C ASP A 203 39.86 -27.48 41.77
N SER A 204 40.60 -27.45 40.65
CA SER A 204 42.02 -27.81 40.65
C SER A 204 42.88 -26.82 41.43
N SER A 205 43.67 -27.35 42.34
CA SER A 205 44.77 -26.71 43.04
C SER A 205 46.01 -26.58 42.15
N LEU A 206 45.83 -26.26 40.86
CA LEU A 206 46.90 -26.12 39.85
C LEU A 206 46.98 -24.70 39.26
N THR A 207 48.16 -24.31 38.80
CA THR A 207 48.35 -23.16 37.90
C THR A 207 48.88 -23.64 36.56
N THR A 208 48.21 -23.28 35.47
CA THR A 208 48.65 -23.54 34.09
C THR A 208 49.35 -22.32 33.50
N ASP A 209 50.43 -22.56 32.78
CA ASP A 209 51.21 -21.57 32.02
C ASP A 209 51.40 -22.12 30.61
N ILE A 210 51.06 -21.33 29.60
CA ILE A 210 51.12 -21.68 28.17
C ILE A 210 52.17 -20.77 27.53
N ASP A 211 53.18 -21.35 26.88
CA ASP A 211 54.26 -20.65 26.19
C ASP A 211 54.51 -21.35 24.84
N GLY A 212 53.80 -20.88 23.79
CA GLY A 212 53.71 -21.59 22.50
C GLY A 212 52.94 -22.90 22.65
N ASP A 213 53.46 -23.97 22.04
CA ASP A 213 52.95 -25.34 22.09
C ASP A 213 53.17 -26.05 23.44
N VAL A 214 53.89 -25.42 24.38
CA VAL A 214 54.26 -26.00 25.66
C VAL A 214 53.28 -25.60 26.75
N VAL A 215 52.66 -26.61 27.37
CA VAL A 215 51.75 -26.43 28.51
C VAL A 215 52.41 -26.94 29.78
N LYS A 216 52.51 -26.06 30.78
CA LYS A 216 53.01 -26.39 32.11
C LYS A 216 51.92 -26.28 33.17
N ALA A 217 51.51 -27.42 33.74
CA ALA A 217 50.64 -27.47 34.90
C ALA A 217 51.47 -27.67 36.18
N THR A 218 51.42 -26.70 37.09
CA THR A 218 52.18 -26.68 38.34
C THR A 218 51.26 -26.76 39.55
N GLY A 219 51.60 -27.57 40.55
CA GLY A 219 50.88 -27.63 41.82
C GLY A 219 50.87 -26.28 42.52
N SER A 220 49.75 -25.92 43.14
CA SER A 220 49.56 -24.64 43.84
C SER A 220 49.11 -24.78 45.31
N GLU A 221 48.85 -26.01 45.77
CA GLU A 221 48.48 -26.32 47.15
C GLU A 221 49.58 -26.97 47.97
N LEU A 222 49.50 -26.81 49.30
CA LEU A 222 50.43 -27.45 50.23
C LEU A 222 50.21 -28.96 50.28
N ASN A 223 51.29 -29.74 50.10
CA ASN A 223 51.30 -31.22 50.20
C ASN A 223 50.33 -31.76 51.27
N ASP A 224 49.26 -32.42 50.81
CA ASP A 224 48.32 -33.20 51.60
C ASP A 224 48.17 -34.58 50.96
N TYR A 225 48.83 -35.58 51.54
CA TYR A 225 48.80 -36.99 51.12
C TYR A 225 47.42 -37.67 51.14
N THR A 226 46.35 -36.96 51.50
CA THR A 226 44.97 -37.43 51.42
C THR A 226 44.10 -36.65 50.43
N ASP A 227 44.65 -35.62 49.82
CA ASP A 227 44.01 -34.88 48.75
C ASP A 227 44.14 -35.65 47.44
N GLN A 228 43.05 -35.70 46.69
CA GLN A 228 43.04 -36.27 45.34
C GLN A 228 42.78 -35.18 44.30
N ASP A 229 42.50 -33.93 44.69
CA ASP A 229 41.85 -32.95 43.82
C ASP A 229 42.82 -32.25 42.81
N SER A 230 44.12 -32.58 42.84
CA SER A 230 45.17 -32.11 41.91
C SER A 230 45.41 -33.06 40.73
N TRP A 231 44.61 -32.89 39.66
CA TRP A 231 44.69 -33.65 38.41
C TRP A 231 44.94 -32.78 37.18
N PHE A 232 45.84 -33.21 36.29
CA PHE A 232 46.09 -32.63 34.98
C PHE A 232 45.87 -33.70 33.91
N SER A 233 44.93 -33.50 33.00
CA SER A 233 44.69 -34.42 31.89
C SER A 233 45.08 -33.80 30.56
N ALA A 234 45.62 -34.62 29.68
CA ALA A 234 45.94 -34.22 28.32
C ALA A 234 45.48 -35.30 27.35
N SER A 235 44.71 -34.91 26.35
CA SER A 235 44.27 -35.78 25.28
C SER A 235 45.30 -35.77 24.16
N PHE A 236 45.44 -36.91 23.50
CA PHE A 236 46.28 -37.05 22.35
C PHE A 236 45.58 -37.94 21.34
N GLU A 237 45.80 -37.64 20.07
CA GLU A 237 45.21 -38.35 18.96
C GLU A 237 46.33 -38.87 18.05
N ASP A 238 46.12 -40.06 17.51
CA ASP A 238 46.99 -40.72 16.56
C ASP A 238 48.44 -40.85 17.03
N ARG A 239 48.66 -41.05 18.34
CA ARG A 239 50.00 -41.23 18.90
C ARG A 239 50.33 -42.70 19.11
N SER A 240 51.45 -43.13 18.52
CA SER A 240 52.10 -44.41 18.86
C SER A 240 53.04 -44.30 20.06
N SER A 241 53.37 -43.08 20.46
CA SER A 241 53.99 -42.77 21.74
C SER A 241 53.70 -41.34 22.16
N ILE A 242 53.61 -41.10 23.46
CA ILE A 242 53.55 -39.75 24.02
C ILE A 242 54.83 -39.43 24.78
N GLU A 243 55.30 -38.19 24.71
CA GLU A 243 56.34 -37.66 25.58
C GLU A 243 55.76 -36.67 26.59
N PHE A 244 56.23 -36.75 27.83
CA PHE A 244 55.85 -35.78 28.87
C PHE A 244 57.03 -35.58 29.82
N THR A 245 57.10 -34.40 30.42
CA THR A 245 58.15 -34.04 31.37
C THR A 245 57.55 -33.88 32.76
N LEU A 246 58.17 -34.55 33.72
CA LEU A 246 57.80 -34.45 35.13
C LEU A 246 58.86 -33.62 35.87
N GLN A 247 58.42 -32.56 36.54
CA GLN A 247 59.24 -31.69 37.37
C GLN A 247 59.08 -32.06 38.84
N THR A 248 60.18 -32.18 39.56
CA THR A 248 60.16 -32.47 41.00
C THR A 248 60.27 -31.23 41.87
N ARG A 249 59.63 -31.31 43.04
CA ARG A 249 60.02 -30.55 44.23
C ARG A 249 61.32 -31.10 44.87
N ALA A 250 61.83 -30.41 45.88
CA ALA A 250 62.93 -30.85 46.72
C ALA A 250 62.54 -32.07 47.56
N GLY A 251 63.16 -33.22 47.28
CA GLY A 251 62.87 -34.50 47.91
C GLY A 251 62.06 -35.42 46.99
N LEU A 252 61.35 -36.37 47.61
CA LEU A 252 60.60 -37.39 46.87
C LEU A 252 59.30 -36.81 46.30
N ALA A 253 59.18 -36.89 44.98
CA ALA A 253 57.99 -36.59 44.19
C ALA A 253 57.46 -37.87 43.54
N GLY A 254 56.19 -38.17 43.74
CA GLY A 254 55.50 -39.31 43.15
C GLY A 254 54.55 -38.83 42.07
N PHE A 255 54.55 -39.49 40.91
CA PHE A 255 53.59 -39.23 39.86
C PHE A 255 52.85 -40.51 39.54
N THR A 256 51.55 -40.37 39.32
CA THR A 256 50.66 -41.47 38.96
C THR A 256 49.95 -41.17 37.66
N LEU A 257 49.68 -42.22 36.88
CA LEU A 257 48.92 -42.15 35.63
C LEU A 257 47.73 -43.10 35.72
N SER A 258 46.63 -42.62 36.28
CA SER A 258 45.41 -43.42 36.51
C SER A 258 44.29 -42.84 35.65
N GLY A 259 43.82 -43.62 34.67
CA GLY A 259 42.86 -43.19 33.64
C GLY A 259 41.44 -42.85 34.12
N ASP A 260 41.29 -42.22 35.28
CA ASP A 260 40.03 -41.65 35.75
C ASP A 260 39.81 -40.30 35.02
N VAL A 261 38.75 -40.23 34.21
CA VAL A 261 38.39 -39.03 33.42
C VAL A 261 37.74 -37.96 34.32
N LEU A 262 37.96 -36.69 33.98
CA LEU A 262 37.41 -35.49 34.63
C LEU A 262 35.86 -35.50 34.68
N ASP A 263 35.27 -35.11 35.82
CA ASP A 263 33.91 -34.55 35.88
C ASP A 263 34.04 -33.04 35.54
N ASP A 264 33.53 -32.61 34.38
CA ASP A 264 33.50 -31.20 33.88
C ASP A 264 34.87 -30.53 33.59
N PRO A 265 35.67 -31.00 32.60
CA PRO A 265 36.92 -30.35 32.18
C PRO A 265 36.71 -29.02 31.46
N ILE A 266 37.57 -28.02 31.71
CA ILE A 266 37.80 -26.90 30.77
C ILE A 266 38.93 -27.36 29.84
N THR A 267 38.62 -27.65 28.58
CA THR A 267 39.58 -28.07 27.56
C THR A 267 40.17 -26.85 26.85
N THR A 268 41.47 -26.88 26.57
CA THR A 268 42.18 -25.86 25.78
C THR A 268 42.98 -26.58 24.69
N VAL A 269 42.82 -26.14 23.44
CA VAL A 269 43.52 -26.64 22.24
C VAL A 269 44.97 -26.14 22.25
N ILE A 270 45.88 -26.87 21.61
CA ILE A 270 47.28 -26.46 21.42
C ILE A 270 47.40 -25.97 19.96
N ASP A 271 47.85 -24.72 19.78
CA ASP A 271 47.86 -24.00 18.48
C ASP A 271 48.64 -24.76 17.39
N GLN A 272 48.04 -24.83 16.19
CA GLN A 272 48.55 -25.43 14.94
C GLN A 272 49.33 -24.41 14.08
N GLY A 273 49.97 -24.83 12.99
CA GLY A 273 50.97 -24.04 12.25
C GLY A 273 50.44 -23.35 10.99
N ASP A 274 50.89 -22.12 10.70
CA ASP A 274 50.52 -21.44 9.44
C ASP A 274 51.24 -22.08 8.24
N ASP A 275 50.49 -22.75 7.37
CA ASP A 275 51.00 -23.55 6.27
C ASP A 275 50.91 -22.88 4.89
N THR A 276 51.69 -23.40 3.95
CA THR A 276 51.60 -23.02 2.54
C THR A 276 51.60 -24.26 1.66
N VAL A 277 50.46 -24.56 1.05
CA VAL A 277 50.24 -25.74 0.23
C VAL A 277 50.01 -25.34 -1.23
N MET A 278 50.73 -25.99 -2.14
CA MET A 278 50.45 -26.01 -3.58
C MET A 278 50.06 -27.43 -3.95
N ALA A 279 48.79 -27.68 -4.27
CA ALA A 279 48.26 -29.00 -4.55
C ALA A 279 48.79 -29.52 -5.91
N GLY A 280 48.59 -28.73 -6.97
CA GLY A 280 49.25 -28.93 -8.26
C GLY A 280 48.28 -29.36 -9.35
N VAL A 281 48.63 -30.38 -10.13
CA VAL A 281 47.80 -30.81 -11.25
C VAL A 281 47.08 -32.12 -10.90
N GLY A 282 45.76 -32.10 -10.85
CA GLY A 282 44.92 -33.24 -10.53
C GLY A 282 43.74 -32.80 -9.68
N ASP A 283 42.82 -33.71 -9.38
CA ASP A 283 41.69 -33.39 -8.50
C ASP A 283 42.13 -33.63 -7.04
N ASP A 284 42.53 -32.57 -6.35
CA ASP A 284 43.22 -32.64 -5.06
C ASP A 284 42.28 -32.40 -3.86
N ILE A 285 42.69 -32.89 -2.68
CA ILE A 285 42.04 -32.59 -1.40
C ILE A 285 43.08 -32.00 -0.46
N VAL A 286 42.86 -30.77 0.00
CA VAL A 286 43.76 -30.06 0.91
C VAL A 286 43.00 -29.64 2.17
N HIS A 287 43.56 -29.95 3.33
CA HIS A 287 43.08 -29.47 4.62
C HIS A 287 44.18 -28.66 5.31
N GLY A 288 44.01 -27.36 5.49
CA GLY A 288 44.89 -26.48 6.28
C GLY A 288 44.88 -26.90 7.75
N GLN A 289 43.67 -26.89 8.33
CA GLN A 289 43.29 -27.20 9.70
C GLN A 289 43.35 -26.03 10.67
N GLY A 290 44.50 -25.64 11.19
CA GLY A 290 44.53 -24.52 12.13
C GLY A 290 45.76 -23.65 11.95
N GLY A 291 45.60 -22.34 12.03
CA GLY A 291 46.66 -21.40 11.66
C GLY A 291 46.21 -20.57 10.46
N ASP A 292 46.96 -19.52 10.12
CA ASP A 292 46.62 -18.66 8.99
C ASP A 292 47.22 -19.25 7.68
N ASP A 293 46.50 -20.14 7.01
CA ASP A 293 47.02 -20.98 5.93
C ASP A 293 46.98 -20.31 4.54
N SER A 294 47.83 -20.80 3.64
CA SER A 294 47.82 -20.43 2.22
C SER A 294 47.73 -21.65 1.32
N LEU A 295 46.55 -21.91 0.76
CA LEU A 295 46.26 -23.11 -0.04
C LEU A 295 46.03 -22.75 -1.52
N LEU A 296 46.68 -23.47 -2.43
CA LEU A 296 46.58 -23.25 -3.88
C LEU A 296 46.26 -24.59 -4.57
N GLY A 297 45.10 -24.71 -5.21
CA GLY A 297 44.68 -25.90 -5.98
C GLY A 297 45.46 -26.07 -7.29
N GLU A 298 45.49 -25.02 -8.11
CA GLU A 298 46.06 -24.95 -9.47
C GLU A 298 45.17 -25.51 -10.61
N GLU A 299 45.38 -26.73 -11.10
CA GLU A 299 44.62 -27.30 -12.25
C GLU A 299 43.92 -28.59 -11.84
N GLY A 300 42.58 -28.61 -11.80
CA GLY A 300 41.79 -29.78 -11.40
C GLY A 300 40.49 -29.35 -10.75
N ASP A 301 39.62 -30.31 -10.42
CA ASP A 301 38.44 -30.04 -9.58
C ASP A 301 38.85 -30.31 -8.11
N ASP A 302 39.27 -29.26 -7.39
CA ASP A 302 39.93 -29.37 -6.09
C ASP A 302 38.97 -29.16 -4.90
N LEU A 303 39.29 -29.74 -3.74
CA LEU A 303 38.65 -29.46 -2.45
C LEU A 303 39.68 -28.86 -1.49
N LEU A 304 39.52 -27.58 -1.15
CA LEU A 304 40.37 -26.87 -0.19
C LEU A 304 39.56 -26.52 1.06
N ASP A 305 40.09 -26.83 2.23
CA ASP A 305 39.45 -26.62 3.54
C ASP A 305 40.47 -25.91 4.45
N GLY A 306 40.25 -24.63 4.75
CA GLY A 306 41.13 -23.76 5.53
C GLY A 306 41.15 -24.17 7.00
N GLY A 307 40.00 -24.07 7.67
CA GLY A 307 39.82 -24.55 9.04
C GLY A 307 39.70 -23.40 10.04
N GLU A 308 40.51 -23.37 11.10
CA GLU A 308 40.57 -22.25 12.03
C GLU A 308 41.72 -21.30 11.64
N GLY A 309 41.48 -20.00 11.47
CA GLY A 309 42.52 -19.02 11.15
C GLY A 309 42.07 -18.05 10.07
N ASP A 310 42.86 -17.00 9.80
CA ASP A 310 42.59 -16.10 8.67
C ASP A 310 43.28 -16.66 7.41
N ASP A 311 42.56 -17.47 6.62
CA ASP A 311 43.12 -18.27 5.53
C ASP A 311 43.13 -17.55 4.17
N VAL A 312 44.02 -17.98 3.27
CA VAL A 312 44.10 -17.53 1.87
C VAL A 312 44.05 -18.72 0.92
N MET A 313 42.98 -18.85 0.15
CA MET A 313 42.78 -19.97 -0.78
C MET A 313 42.57 -19.53 -2.23
N GLU A 314 43.19 -20.25 -3.19
CA GLU A 314 42.98 -20.10 -4.64
C GLU A 314 42.73 -21.48 -5.27
N GLY A 315 41.53 -21.74 -5.82
CA GLY A 315 41.19 -23.00 -6.50
C GLY A 315 41.96 -23.15 -7.81
N GLY A 316 41.74 -22.25 -8.77
CA GLY A 316 42.51 -22.14 -10.00
C GLY A 316 41.68 -22.41 -11.25
N ILE A 317 41.90 -23.54 -11.92
CA ILE A 317 41.12 -23.94 -13.10
C ILE A 317 40.46 -25.28 -12.83
N GLY A 318 39.13 -25.31 -12.89
CA GLY A 318 38.31 -26.49 -12.67
C GLY A 318 37.13 -26.13 -11.78
N ALA A 319 36.27 -27.08 -11.47
CA ALA A 319 35.13 -26.84 -10.58
C ALA A 319 35.56 -27.11 -9.13
N ASP A 320 35.97 -26.06 -8.44
CA ASP A 320 36.61 -26.15 -7.14
C ASP A 320 35.61 -26.01 -5.98
N THR A 321 35.95 -26.57 -4.82
CA THR A 321 35.21 -26.40 -3.56
C THR A 321 36.14 -25.83 -2.51
N LEU A 322 35.89 -24.61 -2.04
CA LEU A 322 36.69 -23.93 -1.03
C LEU A 322 35.84 -23.71 0.24
N LEU A 323 36.34 -24.12 1.39
CA LEU A 323 35.70 -23.95 2.71
C LEU A 323 36.65 -23.16 3.61
N GLY A 324 36.30 -21.92 3.97
CA GLY A 324 37.12 -21.03 4.81
C GLY A 324 37.20 -21.55 6.24
N GLY A 325 36.05 -21.59 6.92
CA GLY A 325 35.94 -22.12 8.26
C GLY A 325 35.72 -21.01 9.27
N ALA A 326 36.64 -20.81 10.20
CA ALA A 326 36.53 -19.78 11.23
C ALA A 326 37.71 -18.82 11.17
N GLY A 327 37.44 -17.54 10.94
CA GLY A 327 38.44 -16.49 10.77
C GLY A 327 38.06 -15.59 9.60
N GLY A 328 38.81 -14.51 9.38
CA GLY A 328 38.55 -13.59 8.27
C GLY A 328 39.29 -14.01 7.01
N ASP A 329 38.66 -14.84 6.20
CA ASP A 329 39.28 -15.56 5.11
C ASP A 329 39.33 -14.78 3.80
N THR A 330 40.22 -15.16 2.88
CA THR A 330 40.28 -14.66 1.50
C THR A 330 40.32 -15.80 0.51
N LEU A 331 39.20 -16.04 -0.17
CA LEU A 331 38.96 -17.19 -1.03
C LEU A 331 38.78 -16.76 -2.50
N SER A 332 39.41 -17.48 -3.42
CA SER A 332 39.26 -17.27 -4.86
C SER A 332 39.05 -18.59 -5.60
N GLY A 333 37.88 -18.79 -6.21
CA GLY A 333 37.55 -20.03 -6.95
C GLY A 333 38.41 -20.16 -8.21
N GLY A 334 38.25 -19.23 -9.14
CA GLY A 334 39.04 -19.20 -10.38
C GLY A 334 38.17 -19.43 -11.60
N ASP A 335 38.71 -20.03 -12.67
CA ASP A 335 37.92 -20.35 -13.86
C ASP A 335 37.24 -21.72 -13.67
N GLY A 336 35.92 -21.78 -13.63
CA GLY A 336 35.14 -23.00 -13.46
C GLY A 336 33.80 -22.75 -12.80
N ASP A 337 33.04 -23.81 -12.53
CA ASP A 337 31.78 -23.70 -11.78
C ASP A 337 32.12 -24.02 -10.30
N ASP A 338 32.42 -23.00 -9.51
CA ASP A 338 33.02 -23.13 -8.17
C ASP A 338 31.98 -23.08 -7.03
N TYR A 339 32.29 -23.71 -5.90
CA TYR A 339 31.57 -23.58 -4.63
C TYR A 339 32.49 -23.01 -3.56
N ILE A 340 32.13 -21.88 -2.97
CA ILE A 340 32.90 -21.20 -1.92
C ILE A 340 32.00 -20.94 -0.72
N GLU A 341 32.46 -21.31 0.47
CA GLU A 341 31.81 -21.01 1.75
C GLU A 341 32.84 -20.34 2.68
N GLY A 342 32.57 -19.11 3.12
CA GLY A 342 33.43 -18.32 4.01
C GLY A 342 33.42 -18.89 5.42
N GLY A 343 32.27 -18.83 6.10
CA GLY A 343 32.07 -19.45 7.40
C GLY A 343 31.83 -18.42 8.51
N GLU A 344 32.60 -18.47 9.60
CA GLU A 344 32.55 -17.47 10.67
C GLU A 344 33.65 -16.43 10.46
N GLY A 345 33.34 -15.15 10.25
CA GLY A 345 34.34 -14.09 10.13
C GLY A 345 33.94 -13.03 9.11
N ASP A 346 34.78 -12.00 8.94
CA ASP A 346 34.59 -11.01 7.87
C ASP A 346 35.37 -11.47 6.62
N ASP A 347 34.72 -12.20 5.72
CA ASP A 347 35.36 -12.92 4.62
C ASP A 347 35.43 -12.15 3.30
N LYS A 348 36.36 -12.53 2.43
CA LYS A 348 36.46 -12.04 1.05
C LYS A 348 36.42 -13.18 0.06
N LEU A 349 35.31 -13.29 -0.65
CA LEU A 349 35.05 -14.34 -1.61
C LEU A 349 35.10 -13.77 -3.02
N SER A 350 35.74 -14.49 -3.93
CA SER A 350 35.77 -14.12 -5.34
C SER A 350 35.83 -15.30 -6.30
N THR A 351 35.34 -15.13 -7.51
CA THR A 351 35.45 -16.16 -8.57
C THR A 351 35.85 -15.56 -9.92
N GLY A 352 36.19 -16.46 -10.85
CA GLY A 352 36.43 -16.17 -12.26
C GLY A 352 35.23 -16.59 -13.11
N ILE A 353 35.48 -17.03 -14.34
CA ILE A 353 34.36 -17.33 -15.26
C ILE A 353 33.71 -18.69 -14.93
N GLY A 354 32.39 -18.76 -15.00
CA GLY A 354 31.63 -20.00 -14.81
C GLY A 354 30.38 -19.74 -13.99
N ASN A 355 29.64 -20.78 -13.63
CA ASN A 355 28.42 -20.64 -12.83
C ASN A 355 28.72 -21.03 -11.38
N ASP A 356 28.92 -20.03 -10.54
CA ASP A 356 29.49 -20.16 -9.21
C ASP A 356 28.44 -20.09 -8.10
N THR A 357 28.81 -20.59 -6.92
CA THR A 357 28.05 -20.43 -5.67
C THR A 357 28.97 -19.91 -4.58
N LEU A 358 28.66 -18.73 -4.03
CA LEU A 358 29.39 -18.09 -2.93
C LEU A 358 28.47 -17.93 -1.73
N LEU A 359 28.90 -18.39 -0.56
CA LEU A 359 28.21 -18.24 0.72
C LEU A 359 29.14 -17.52 1.70
N GLY A 360 28.77 -16.32 2.18
CA GLY A 360 29.55 -15.55 3.16
C GLY A 360 29.55 -16.25 4.52
N GLY A 361 28.40 -16.26 5.20
CA GLY A 361 28.21 -16.92 6.48
C GLY A 361 27.87 -15.95 7.60
N GLU A 362 28.60 -16.02 8.72
CA GLU A 362 28.47 -15.09 9.83
C GLU A 362 29.56 -14.03 9.78
N GLY A 363 29.21 -12.75 9.60
CA GLY A 363 30.15 -11.63 9.64
C GLY A 363 29.85 -10.62 8.54
N ASN A 364 30.74 -9.66 8.31
CA ASN A 364 30.55 -8.66 7.26
C ASN A 364 31.39 -9.07 6.06
N ASP A 365 30.75 -9.77 5.13
CA ASP A 365 31.42 -10.45 4.03
C ASP A 365 31.47 -9.58 2.77
N THR A 366 32.43 -9.88 1.91
CA THR A 366 32.58 -9.23 0.60
C THR A 366 32.65 -10.29 -0.49
N LEU A 367 31.58 -10.42 -1.26
CA LEU A 367 31.43 -11.40 -2.33
C LEU A 367 31.51 -10.69 -3.69
N ASN A 368 32.40 -11.14 -4.59
CA ASN A 368 32.50 -10.61 -5.96
C ASN A 368 32.63 -11.74 -6.97
N ASN A 369 31.69 -11.90 -7.89
CA ASN A 369 31.82 -12.88 -8.97
C ASN A 369 32.50 -12.29 -10.22
N SER A 370 32.55 -13.11 -11.28
CA SER A 370 32.78 -12.65 -12.65
C SER A 370 31.61 -13.14 -13.52
N ALA A 371 31.81 -13.32 -14.84
CA ALA A 371 30.72 -13.67 -15.74
C ALA A 371 30.23 -15.12 -15.54
N GLY A 372 28.93 -15.32 -15.41
CA GLY A 372 28.32 -16.58 -14.94
C GLY A 372 26.80 -16.50 -14.85
N ASP A 373 26.11 -17.58 -14.51
CA ASP A 373 24.79 -17.43 -13.86
C ASP A 373 25.01 -17.91 -12.43
N ASP A 374 25.21 -16.96 -11.50
CA ASP A 374 25.81 -17.20 -10.20
C ASP A 374 24.81 -17.09 -9.04
N SER A 375 25.13 -17.72 -7.91
CA SER A 375 24.35 -17.64 -6.67
C SER A 375 25.22 -17.12 -5.53
N LEU A 376 24.92 -15.93 -5.03
CA LEU A 376 25.68 -15.26 -3.98
C LEU A 376 24.79 -15.03 -2.76
N VAL A 377 25.20 -15.49 -1.58
CA VAL A 377 24.45 -15.33 -0.32
C VAL A 377 25.38 -14.73 0.73
N GLY A 378 25.03 -13.57 1.30
CA GLY A 378 25.77 -12.91 2.37
C GLY A 378 25.67 -13.69 3.68
N GLY A 379 24.48 -13.72 4.28
CA GLY A 379 24.21 -14.50 5.48
C GLY A 379 23.77 -13.60 6.64
N THR A 380 24.61 -13.46 7.67
CA THR A 380 24.31 -12.55 8.78
C THR A 380 25.44 -11.55 8.96
N GLY A 381 25.12 -10.26 9.06
CA GLY A 381 26.09 -9.17 9.16
C GLY A 381 25.88 -8.17 8.03
N ASP A 382 26.63 -7.08 7.99
CA ASP A 382 26.47 -6.06 6.94
C ASP A 382 27.33 -6.45 5.72
N ASP A 383 26.74 -7.14 4.73
CA ASP A 383 27.43 -7.77 3.60
C ASP A 383 27.52 -6.87 2.35
N SER A 384 28.55 -7.10 1.52
CA SER A 384 28.74 -6.42 0.23
C SER A 384 28.83 -7.45 -0.91
N ILE A 385 27.79 -7.53 -1.73
CA ILE A 385 27.66 -8.50 -2.82
C ILE A 385 27.69 -7.78 -4.16
N VAL A 386 28.61 -8.18 -5.03
CA VAL A 386 28.76 -7.60 -6.38
C VAL A 386 28.73 -8.71 -7.42
N ALA A 387 27.65 -8.72 -8.21
CA ALA A 387 27.49 -9.53 -9.39
C ALA A 387 27.98 -8.80 -10.67
N THR A 388 28.04 -9.49 -11.81
CA THR A 388 28.57 -8.90 -13.06
C THR A 388 27.74 -9.24 -14.31
N ASP A 389 28.25 -10.01 -15.27
CA ASP A 389 27.50 -10.41 -16.47
C ASP A 389 26.84 -11.75 -16.18
N GLY A 390 25.52 -11.84 -16.12
CA GLY A 390 24.86 -13.08 -15.71
C GLY A 390 23.37 -12.99 -15.48
N PHE A 391 22.68 -14.13 -15.41
CA PHE A 391 21.39 -14.18 -14.71
C PHE A 391 21.64 -14.57 -13.26
N ASP A 392 22.05 -13.61 -12.44
CA ASP A 392 22.56 -13.85 -11.10
C ASP A 392 21.45 -13.83 -10.04
N THR A 393 21.68 -14.53 -8.93
CA THR A 393 20.81 -14.51 -7.74
C THR A 393 21.61 -14.09 -6.51
N LEU A 394 21.21 -12.98 -5.90
CA LEU A 394 21.86 -12.38 -4.74
C LEU A 394 20.88 -12.38 -3.56
N GLU A 395 21.34 -12.81 -2.38
CA GLU A 395 20.59 -12.75 -1.11
C GLU A 395 21.50 -12.12 -0.03
N GLY A 396 21.10 -10.97 0.52
CA GLY A 396 21.82 -10.28 1.60
C GLY A 396 21.72 -11.07 2.91
N GLY A 397 20.51 -11.11 3.48
CA GLY A 397 20.20 -11.90 4.67
C GLY A 397 19.79 -11.03 5.86
N ASP A 398 20.40 -11.25 7.02
CA ASP A 398 20.18 -10.41 8.21
C ASP A 398 21.29 -9.35 8.28
N GLY A 399 20.99 -8.06 8.11
CA GLY A 399 22.01 -7.01 8.17
C GLY A 399 21.68 -5.80 7.31
N ASN A 400 22.56 -4.80 7.25
CA ASN A 400 22.41 -3.71 6.29
C ASN A 400 23.29 -3.99 5.08
N ASP A 401 22.73 -4.69 4.10
CA ASP A 401 23.50 -5.26 3.01
C ASP A 401 23.58 -4.30 1.82
N THR A 402 24.59 -4.51 0.98
CA THR A 402 24.75 -3.79 -0.29
C THR A 402 24.88 -4.75 -1.45
N LEU A 403 23.92 -4.73 -2.37
CA LEU A 403 23.82 -5.65 -3.51
C LEU A 403 23.89 -4.88 -4.84
N TYR A 404 24.70 -5.39 -5.77
CA TYR A 404 24.79 -4.91 -7.16
C TYR A 404 24.56 -6.08 -8.12
N GLY A 405 23.50 -6.03 -8.93
CA GLY A 405 23.12 -7.08 -9.92
C GLY A 405 24.05 -7.10 -11.12
N GLY A 406 24.15 -5.98 -11.84
CA GLY A 406 25.11 -5.85 -12.94
C GLY A 406 24.44 -5.79 -14.30
N ASN A 407 24.81 -6.70 -15.20
CA ASN A 407 24.21 -6.78 -16.54
C ASN A 407 23.39 -8.06 -16.68
N ASP A 408 22.30 -7.97 -17.44
CA ASP A 408 21.32 -9.03 -17.71
C ASP A 408 20.25 -9.13 -16.59
N ASP A 409 19.33 -10.09 -16.63
CA ASP A 409 18.12 -10.03 -15.78
C ASP A 409 18.38 -10.70 -14.40
N ASP A 410 18.59 -9.92 -13.34
CA ASP A 410 19.02 -10.43 -12.04
C ASP A 410 17.90 -10.55 -11.00
N LEU A 411 18.12 -11.39 -9.98
CA LEU A 411 17.28 -11.48 -8.78
C LEU A 411 18.07 -11.03 -7.55
N LEU A 412 17.63 -9.97 -6.89
CA LEU A 412 18.23 -9.47 -5.66
C LEU A 412 17.21 -9.52 -4.52
N LEU A 413 17.62 -10.08 -3.38
CA LEU A 413 16.85 -10.15 -2.14
C LEU A 413 17.64 -9.47 -1.02
N GLY A 414 17.13 -8.38 -0.46
CA GLY A 414 17.76 -7.66 0.66
C GLY A 414 17.71 -8.50 1.94
N GLY A 415 16.50 -8.66 2.49
CA GLY A 415 16.26 -9.53 3.62
C GLY A 415 15.70 -8.76 4.81
N ALA A 416 16.47 -8.67 5.89
CA ALA A 416 16.07 -7.99 7.11
C ALA A 416 17.07 -6.91 7.51
N ASP A 417 16.55 -5.82 8.08
CA ASP A 417 17.26 -4.55 8.32
C ASP A 417 17.41 -3.74 7.01
N ASN A 418 18.20 -2.65 7.00
CA ASN A 418 18.07 -1.64 5.94
C ASN A 418 19.07 -1.87 4.80
N ASP A 419 18.58 -2.28 3.64
CA ASP A 419 19.41 -2.72 2.53
C ASP A 419 19.60 -1.65 1.43
N LEU A 420 20.67 -1.80 0.66
CA LEU A 420 21.00 -0.97 -0.50
C LEU A 420 21.16 -1.85 -1.75
N MET A 421 20.25 -1.73 -2.71
CA MET A 421 20.19 -2.62 -3.87
C MET A 421 20.21 -1.85 -5.19
N TYR A 422 20.99 -2.34 -6.15
CA TYR A 422 21.11 -1.79 -7.50
C TYR A 422 20.96 -2.91 -8.55
N GLY A 423 19.91 -2.88 -9.38
CA GLY A 423 19.75 -3.81 -10.51
C GLY A 423 20.77 -3.53 -11.63
N GLU A 424 20.98 -2.25 -11.91
CA GLU A 424 21.84 -1.72 -12.98
C GLU A 424 21.27 -1.85 -14.39
N THR A 425 21.54 -2.91 -15.15
CA THR A 425 20.98 -3.06 -16.51
C THR A 425 20.42 -4.45 -16.71
N GLY A 426 19.15 -4.55 -17.05
CA GLY A 426 18.47 -5.82 -16.98
C GLY A 426 16.97 -5.62 -16.95
N ASN A 427 16.21 -6.69 -16.85
CA ASN A 427 14.85 -6.62 -16.32
C ASN A 427 14.90 -7.30 -14.97
N ASP A 428 15.27 -6.52 -13.97
CA ASP A 428 15.70 -7.01 -12.67
C ASP A 428 14.51 -7.20 -11.74
N SER A 429 14.65 -8.12 -10.78
CA SER A 429 13.67 -8.38 -9.72
C SER A 429 14.32 -8.10 -8.37
N LEU A 430 13.89 -7.03 -7.70
CA LEU A 430 14.39 -6.60 -6.39
C LEU A 430 13.29 -6.75 -5.32
N ASP A 431 13.62 -7.34 -4.18
CA ASP A 431 12.76 -7.44 -2.98
C ASP A 431 13.56 -6.99 -1.75
N GLY A 432 13.21 -5.84 -1.16
CA GLY A 432 13.88 -5.26 0.01
C GLY A 432 13.63 -6.07 1.28
N GLY A 433 12.37 -6.44 1.53
CA GLY A 433 11.99 -7.35 2.61
C GLY A 433 11.51 -6.58 3.84
N THR A 434 12.33 -6.47 4.88
CA THR A 434 11.97 -5.70 6.08
C THR A 434 13.07 -4.73 6.45
N GLY A 435 12.79 -3.44 6.52
CA GLY A 435 13.81 -2.43 6.67
C GLY A 435 13.33 -1.10 6.13
N ASP A 436 14.10 -0.04 6.33
CA ASP A 436 13.94 1.15 5.49
C ASP A 436 14.96 1.02 4.33
N ASP A 437 14.52 0.43 3.21
CA ASP A 437 15.39 -0.02 2.12
C ASP A 437 15.59 1.06 1.04
N VAL A 438 16.72 0.96 0.32
CA VAL A 438 17.03 1.84 -0.81
C VAL A 438 17.31 1.00 -2.05
N MET A 439 16.48 1.15 -3.08
CA MET A 439 16.55 0.35 -4.30
C MET A 439 16.58 1.23 -5.56
N ASP A 440 17.36 0.80 -6.56
CA ASP A 440 17.44 1.41 -7.90
C ASP A 440 17.48 0.30 -8.96
N GLY A 441 16.41 0.14 -9.76
CA GLY A 441 16.30 -0.89 -10.80
C GLY A 441 17.30 -0.63 -11.93
N GLY A 442 17.34 0.60 -12.43
CA GLY A 442 18.34 1.06 -13.38
C GLY A 442 17.80 1.17 -14.80
N VAL A 443 18.20 0.29 -15.71
CA VAL A 443 17.76 0.32 -17.11
C VAL A 443 17.16 -1.02 -17.52
N GLY A 444 15.92 -0.95 -17.98
CA GLY A 444 15.10 -2.06 -18.47
C GLY A 444 13.83 -2.14 -17.64
N ASN A 445 13.03 -3.18 -17.86
CA ASN A 445 11.68 -3.23 -17.27
C ASN A 445 11.74 -3.97 -15.95
N ASP A 446 11.91 -3.23 -14.85
CA ASP A 446 12.25 -3.82 -13.56
C ASP A 446 11.01 -4.09 -12.70
N THR A 447 11.14 -5.00 -11.74
CA THR A 447 10.11 -5.29 -10.73
C THR A 447 10.72 -5.09 -9.34
N LEU A 448 10.22 -4.10 -8.60
CA LEU A 448 10.75 -3.72 -7.29
C LEU A 448 9.65 -3.82 -6.22
N MET A 449 9.93 -4.51 -5.13
CA MET A 449 9.05 -4.64 -3.96
C MET A 449 9.79 -4.14 -2.71
N GLY A 450 9.30 -3.08 -2.06
CA GLY A 450 9.89 -2.51 -0.84
C GLY A 450 9.69 -3.43 0.36
N GLY A 451 8.43 -3.68 0.72
CA GLY A 451 8.07 -4.64 1.74
C GLY A 451 7.57 -3.97 3.01
N LEU A 452 8.30 -4.09 4.13
CA LEU A 452 7.94 -3.47 5.40
C LEU A 452 8.96 -2.41 5.80
N GLY A 453 8.51 -1.19 6.06
CA GLY A 453 9.35 -0.07 6.52
C GLY A 453 9.27 1.07 5.53
N ALA A 454 10.00 2.16 5.75
CA ALA A 454 9.88 3.35 4.92
C ALA A 454 10.93 3.33 3.80
N ASP A 455 10.53 2.89 2.62
CA ASP A 455 11.43 2.56 1.52
C ASP A 455 11.66 3.73 0.56
N THR A 456 12.83 3.74 -0.08
CA THR A 456 13.15 4.68 -1.16
C THR A 456 13.49 3.91 -2.43
N ILE A 457 12.59 3.96 -3.41
CA ILE A 457 12.67 3.11 -4.60
C ILE A 457 12.75 3.98 -5.86
N ALA A 458 13.71 3.68 -6.72
CA ALA A 458 13.82 4.20 -8.07
C ALA A 458 13.69 3.05 -9.07
N GLY A 459 12.72 3.12 -10.00
CA GLY A 459 12.59 2.14 -11.09
C GLY A 459 13.74 2.32 -12.09
N GLY A 460 13.72 3.43 -12.81
CA GLY A 460 14.78 3.77 -13.75
C GLY A 460 14.22 4.01 -15.14
N ASP A 461 15.01 3.81 -16.19
CA ASP A 461 14.51 3.90 -17.57
C ASP A 461 13.96 2.52 -18.00
N GLY A 462 12.68 2.42 -18.31
CA GLY A 462 12.01 1.20 -18.73
C GLY A 462 10.53 1.25 -18.40
N ASP A 463 9.77 0.20 -18.70
CA ASP A 463 8.40 0.09 -18.20
C ASP A 463 8.46 -0.67 -16.85
N ASP A 464 8.52 0.06 -15.74
CA ASP A 464 8.79 -0.49 -14.41
C ASP A 464 7.52 -0.82 -13.61
N TYR A 465 7.64 -1.80 -12.71
CA TYR A 465 6.63 -2.10 -11.69
C TYR A 465 7.24 -1.91 -10.30
N ILE A 466 6.66 -1.01 -9.50
CA ILE A 466 7.09 -0.71 -8.14
C ILE A 466 5.91 -0.87 -7.17
N ASP A 467 6.14 -1.61 -6.08
CA ASP A 467 5.22 -1.78 -4.95
C ASP A 467 5.98 -1.42 -3.65
N GLY A 468 5.61 -0.30 -3.01
CA GLY A 468 6.25 0.19 -1.79
C GLY A 468 6.00 -0.74 -0.60
N GLY A 469 4.73 -1.00 -0.30
CA GLY A 469 4.32 -1.98 0.70
C GLY A 469 3.72 -1.32 1.95
N ASP A 470 4.17 -1.72 3.15
CA ASP A 470 3.76 -1.09 4.40
C ASP A 470 4.84 -0.09 4.83
N GLY A 471 4.58 1.21 4.82
CA GLY A 471 5.65 2.21 4.98
C GLY A 471 5.20 3.61 4.65
N ASP A 472 5.99 4.61 5.02
CA ASP A 472 5.85 5.94 4.39
C ASP A 472 6.90 5.98 3.26
N ASP A 473 6.52 5.55 2.05
CA ASP A 473 7.46 5.22 0.98
C ASP A 473 7.71 6.39 0.01
N SER A 474 8.88 6.37 -0.65
CA SER A 474 9.28 7.35 -1.65
C SER A 474 9.60 6.66 -2.98
N LEU A 475 8.65 6.69 -3.91
CA LEU A 475 8.72 5.97 -5.18
C LEU A 475 8.98 6.92 -6.35
N THR A 476 9.98 6.60 -7.17
CA THR A 476 10.32 7.38 -8.37
C THR A 476 10.61 6.51 -9.58
N THR A 477 10.38 7.02 -10.79
CA THR A 477 10.75 6.34 -12.04
C THR A 477 11.38 7.28 -13.07
N GLY A 478 11.95 6.70 -14.13
CA GLY A 478 12.52 7.36 -15.29
C GLY A 478 11.60 7.24 -16.51
N LEU A 479 12.17 7.10 -17.71
CA LEU A 479 11.38 7.09 -18.95
C LEU A 479 10.72 5.72 -19.19
N GLY A 480 9.45 5.72 -19.56
CA GLY A 480 8.72 4.50 -19.95
C GLY A 480 7.32 4.52 -19.36
N ASN A 481 6.53 3.47 -19.57
CA ASN A 481 5.17 3.39 -19.05
C ASN A 481 5.17 2.56 -17.75
N ASP A 482 5.17 3.25 -16.63
CA ASP A 482 5.42 2.71 -15.30
C ASP A 482 4.15 2.42 -14.51
N THR A 483 4.27 1.56 -13.51
CA THR A 483 3.26 1.34 -12.47
C THR A 483 3.88 1.50 -11.10
N LEU A 484 3.40 2.49 -10.33
CA LEU A 484 3.83 2.75 -8.95
C LEU A 484 2.65 2.52 -8.00
N ILE A 485 2.86 1.72 -6.96
CA ILE A 485 1.89 1.44 -5.90
C ILE A 485 2.56 1.80 -4.57
N GLY A 486 2.04 2.79 -3.84
CA GLY A 486 2.53 3.18 -2.51
C GLY A 486 2.26 2.09 -1.49
N GLY A 487 0.99 1.79 -1.26
CA GLY A 487 0.57 0.72 -0.37
C GLY A 487 -0.08 1.28 0.89
N ALA A 488 0.54 1.11 2.04
CA ALA A 488 -0.01 1.51 3.33
C ALA A 488 0.94 2.43 4.10
N GLY A 489 0.57 3.70 4.21
CA GLY A 489 1.25 4.76 4.95
C GLY A 489 1.16 6.06 4.15
N ASP A 490 1.87 7.10 4.57
CA ASP A 490 1.80 8.39 3.88
C ASP A 490 2.87 8.44 2.77
N ASP A 491 2.51 8.04 1.55
CA ASP A 491 3.46 7.76 0.46
C ASP A 491 3.74 8.98 -0.44
N THR A 492 4.91 9.00 -1.08
CA THR A 492 5.28 9.99 -2.11
C THR A 492 5.61 9.29 -3.42
N LEU A 493 4.75 9.46 -4.43
CA LEU A 493 4.91 8.86 -5.75
C LEU A 493 5.23 9.95 -6.79
N ARG A 494 6.25 9.72 -7.61
CA ARG A 494 6.61 10.63 -8.69
C ARG A 494 7.18 9.90 -9.92
N ASN A 495 6.47 9.95 -11.03
CA ASN A 495 6.95 9.38 -12.29
C ASN A 495 7.89 10.33 -13.05
N SER A 496 8.30 9.89 -14.24
CA SER A 496 8.79 10.78 -15.30
C SER A 496 7.90 10.69 -16.54
N ALA A 497 8.47 10.63 -17.75
CA ALA A 497 7.68 10.74 -18.97
C ALA A 497 7.21 9.38 -19.47
N GLY A 498 5.92 9.25 -19.78
CA GLY A 498 5.27 7.99 -20.10
C GLY A 498 3.77 8.06 -19.85
N ASP A 499 3.00 7.07 -20.30
CA ASP A 499 1.61 6.94 -19.85
C ASP A 499 1.60 5.99 -18.64
N ASP A 500 1.60 6.55 -17.43
CA ASP A 500 1.90 5.86 -16.18
C ASP A 500 0.66 5.62 -15.31
N SER A 501 0.77 4.67 -14.38
CA SER A 501 -0.27 4.34 -13.39
C SER A 501 0.28 4.52 -11.97
N LEU A 502 -0.22 5.50 -11.24
CA LEU A 502 0.22 5.81 -9.87
C LEU A 502 -0.94 5.58 -8.89
N VAL A 503 -0.73 4.73 -7.89
CA VAL A 503 -1.73 4.37 -6.88
C VAL A 503 -1.16 4.62 -5.50
N GLY A 504 -1.74 5.54 -4.72
CA GLY A 504 -1.32 5.85 -3.36
C GLY A 504 -1.61 4.68 -2.41
N GLY A 505 -2.88 4.38 -2.19
CA GLY A 505 -3.31 3.23 -1.40
C GLY A 505 -4.06 3.65 -0.14
N THR A 506 -3.48 3.46 1.04
CA THR A 506 -4.07 3.94 2.29
C THR A 506 -3.11 4.85 3.03
N GLY A 507 -3.56 6.01 3.48
CA GLY A 507 -2.72 7.02 4.12
C GLY A 507 -2.87 8.36 3.39
N ASP A 508 -2.25 9.42 3.89
CA ASP A 508 -2.35 10.74 3.25
C ASP A 508 -1.25 10.88 2.17
N ASP A 509 -1.55 10.53 0.92
CA ASP A 509 -0.56 10.34 -0.14
C ASP A 509 -0.25 11.61 -0.96
N SER A 510 0.96 11.68 -1.51
CA SER A 510 1.42 12.75 -2.39
C SER A 510 1.86 12.20 -3.75
N ILE A 511 1.00 12.33 -4.76
CA ILE A 511 1.23 11.81 -6.11
C ILE A 511 1.52 12.98 -7.06
N VAL A 512 2.63 12.89 -7.80
CA VAL A 512 3.04 13.90 -8.77
C VAL A 512 3.36 13.22 -10.10
N ALA A 513 2.44 13.30 -11.04
CA ALA A 513 2.66 12.90 -12.42
C ALA A 513 3.39 13.99 -13.23
N THR A 514 3.86 13.68 -14.44
CA THR A 514 4.64 14.61 -15.26
C THR A 514 4.18 14.73 -16.73
N ASP A 515 4.91 14.19 -17.70
CA ASP A 515 4.56 14.28 -19.13
C ASP A 515 3.98 12.91 -19.57
N GLY A 516 2.84 12.90 -20.25
CA GLY A 516 2.13 11.70 -20.73
C GLY A 516 0.73 11.55 -20.13
N ASP A 517 -0.12 10.72 -20.75
CA ASP A 517 -1.53 10.60 -20.35
C ASP A 517 -1.63 9.65 -19.13
N ASP A 518 -1.50 10.19 -17.91
CA ASP A 518 -1.32 9.43 -16.68
C ASP A 518 -2.65 9.04 -16.00
N THR A 519 -2.62 7.98 -15.20
CA THR A 519 -3.74 7.59 -14.32
C THR A 519 -3.29 7.62 -12.86
N LEU A 520 -3.95 8.46 -12.06
CA LEU A 520 -3.66 8.65 -10.64
C LEU A 520 -4.86 8.20 -9.79
N GLU A 521 -4.60 7.37 -8.78
CA GLU A 521 -5.58 6.94 -7.78
C GLU A 521 -5.02 7.21 -6.37
N GLY A 522 -5.65 8.11 -5.61
CA GLY A 522 -5.25 8.44 -4.23
C GLY A 522 -5.52 7.27 -3.28
N GLY A 523 -6.80 6.92 -3.11
CA GLY A 523 -7.21 5.77 -2.31
C GLY A 523 -7.94 6.18 -1.03
N ASP A 524 -7.61 5.56 0.10
CA ASP A 524 -8.18 5.93 1.41
C ASP A 524 -7.25 6.95 2.10
N GLY A 525 -7.69 8.19 2.31
CA GLY A 525 -6.84 9.19 2.97
C GLY A 525 -7.08 10.60 2.46
N ALA A 526 -6.34 11.60 2.95
CA ALA A 526 -6.43 12.96 2.45
C ALA A 526 -5.31 13.24 1.44
N ASP A 527 -5.55 12.87 0.19
CA ASP A 527 -4.49 12.78 -0.81
C ASP A 527 -4.24 14.11 -1.51
N THR A 528 -3.05 14.24 -2.11
CA THR A 528 -2.70 15.37 -2.98
C THR A 528 -2.10 14.86 -4.28
N MET A 529 -2.80 15.12 -5.38
CA MET A 529 -2.46 14.67 -6.73
C MET A 529 -2.23 15.84 -7.68
N TYR A 530 -1.20 15.73 -8.51
CA TYR A 530 -0.91 16.63 -9.62
C TYR A 530 -0.82 15.79 -10.91
N GLY A 531 -1.70 16.07 -11.87
CA GLY A 531 -1.76 15.44 -13.20
C GLY A 531 -0.51 15.77 -14.00
N GLY A 532 -0.40 16.96 -14.56
CA GLY A 532 0.80 17.25 -15.34
C GLY A 532 0.56 18.20 -16.49
N ASN A 533 1.17 17.92 -17.63
CA ASN A 533 1.00 18.75 -18.82
C ASN A 533 0.07 18.16 -19.88
N ASP A 534 -0.40 16.93 -19.72
CA ASP A 534 -1.08 16.15 -20.75
C ASP A 534 -2.47 15.69 -20.24
N ASP A 535 -3.20 14.85 -20.99
CA ASP A 535 -4.60 14.55 -20.67
C ASP A 535 -4.70 13.44 -19.59
N ASP A 536 -4.84 13.81 -18.30
CA ASP A 536 -4.74 12.87 -17.18
C ASP A 536 -6.10 12.37 -16.64
N LEU A 537 -6.09 11.22 -15.96
CA LEU A 537 -7.21 10.69 -15.20
C LEU A 537 -6.88 10.70 -13.70
N LEU A 538 -7.62 11.49 -12.91
CA LEU A 538 -7.44 11.58 -11.47
C LEU A 538 -8.66 10.99 -10.72
N VAL A 539 -8.39 10.16 -9.72
CA VAL A 539 -9.38 9.54 -8.82
C VAL A 539 -8.94 9.76 -7.38
N GLY A 540 -9.67 10.62 -6.65
CA GLY A 540 -9.44 10.89 -5.21
C GLY A 540 -9.50 9.63 -4.36
N GLY A 541 -10.65 8.96 -4.42
CA GLY A 541 -10.93 7.83 -3.53
C GLY A 541 -11.81 8.29 -2.38
N ALA A 542 -11.46 7.98 -1.15
CA ALA A 542 -12.21 8.34 0.04
C ALA A 542 -11.37 9.24 0.96
N GLY A 543 -11.82 10.46 1.20
CA GLY A 543 -11.20 11.34 2.17
C GLY A 543 -11.43 12.80 1.85
N ASP A 544 -10.46 13.67 2.12
CA ASP A 544 -10.59 15.09 1.79
C ASP A 544 -9.44 15.45 0.84
N ASP A 545 -9.62 15.19 -0.46
CA ASP A 545 -8.53 15.15 -1.42
C ASP A 545 -8.26 16.49 -2.09
N LYS A 546 -7.06 16.65 -2.64
CA LYS A 546 -6.71 17.75 -3.54
C LYS A 546 -6.23 17.20 -4.88
N MET A 547 -6.96 17.51 -5.93
CA MET A 547 -6.63 17.10 -7.29
C MET A 547 -6.38 18.34 -8.14
N TYR A 548 -5.22 18.36 -8.80
CA TYR A 548 -4.80 19.42 -9.71
C TYR A 548 -4.51 18.78 -11.08
N GLY A 549 -5.29 19.13 -12.10
CA GLY A 549 -5.03 18.69 -13.47
C GLY A 549 -3.80 19.37 -14.09
N GLU A 550 -3.67 20.68 -13.83
CA GLU A 550 -2.64 21.61 -14.30
C GLU A 550 -2.78 22.08 -15.76
N ALA A 551 -2.48 21.27 -16.77
CA ALA A 551 -2.56 21.70 -18.16
C ALA A 551 -3.13 20.62 -19.09
N ASP A 552 -3.64 21.08 -20.24
CA ASP A 552 -4.36 20.23 -21.20
C ASP A 552 -5.70 19.74 -20.61
N ALA A 553 -6.26 18.59 -21.00
CA ALA A 553 -7.64 18.23 -20.69
C ALA A 553 -7.73 17.05 -19.73
N ASP A 554 -8.04 17.34 -18.46
CA ASP A 554 -8.04 16.35 -17.40
C ASP A 554 -9.43 15.80 -17.09
N THR A 555 -9.49 14.54 -16.67
CA THR A 555 -10.72 13.89 -16.20
C THR A 555 -10.62 13.54 -14.72
N PHE A 556 -11.52 14.11 -13.92
CA PHE A 556 -11.70 13.78 -12.50
C PHE A 556 -12.87 12.81 -12.35
N ARG A 557 -12.60 11.55 -12.04
CA ARG A 557 -13.65 10.55 -11.88
C ARG A 557 -13.99 10.34 -10.41
N MET A 558 -15.26 10.54 -10.09
CA MET A 558 -15.78 10.47 -8.72
C MET A 558 -16.56 9.17 -8.49
N SER A 559 -16.54 8.69 -7.25
CA SER A 559 -17.33 7.54 -6.80
C SER A 559 -17.94 7.78 -5.41
N ASP A 560 -18.84 6.91 -4.95
CA ASP A 560 -19.50 7.10 -3.64
C ASP A 560 -18.48 7.19 -2.49
N GLY A 561 -18.70 8.16 -1.59
CA GLY A 561 -17.84 8.35 -0.42
C GLY A 561 -16.58 9.17 -0.68
N PHE A 562 -16.59 9.99 -1.75
CA PHE A 562 -15.48 10.85 -2.14
C PHE A 562 -15.05 11.85 -1.04
N GLY A 563 -15.96 12.27 -0.16
CA GLY A 563 -15.66 13.17 0.96
C GLY A 563 -15.57 14.66 0.57
N ASN A 564 -14.67 15.45 1.18
CA ASN A 564 -14.64 16.91 0.95
C ASN A 564 -13.49 17.37 0.06
N ASP A 565 -13.60 17.09 -1.24
CA ASP A 565 -12.50 17.28 -2.18
C ASP A 565 -12.36 18.71 -2.69
N THR A 566 -11.15 19.06 -3.09
CA THR A 566 -10.82 20.27 -3.83
C THR A 566 -10.23 19.90 -5.18
N ILE A 567 -10.88 20.33 -6.26
CA ILE A 567 -10.47 20.06 -7.63
C ILE A 567 -10.11 21.38 -8.32
N SER A 568 -8.98 21.41 -9.02
CA SER A 568 -8.62 22.45 -9.98
C SER A 568 -8.26 21.77 -11.28
N GLY A 569 -8.94 22.09 -12.38
CA GLY A 569 -8.57 21.58 -13.70
C GLY A 569 -7.27 22.25 -14.15
N GLY A 570 -7.37 23.45 -14.68
CA GLY A 570 -6.19 24.24 -15.02
C GLY A 570 -6.51 25.21 -16.14
N GLU A 571 -5.52 26.00 -16.57
CA GLU A 571 -5.72 27.04 -17.60
C GLU A 571 -4.61 27.04 -18.65
N ALA A 572 -3.70 26.06 -18.57
CA ALA A 572 -2.63 25.88 -19.53
C ALA A 572 -3.04 24.83 -20.57
N GLY A 573 -2.52 24.95 -21.80
CA GLY A 573 -2.77 23.93 -22.82
C GLY A 573 -4.13 24.03 -23.53
N ASN A 574 -4.69 22.87 -23.87
CA ASN A 574 -6.02 22.59 -24.39
C ASN A 574 -6.98 22.36 -23.21
N ASP A 575 -7.42 23.46 -22.62
CA ASP A 575 -8.24 23.62 -21.42
C ASP A 575 -9.66 23.04 -21.56
N SER A 576 -9.85 21.76 -21.27
CA SER A 576 -11.18 21.11 -21.32
C SER A 576 -11.33 20.04 -20.25
N ASP A 577 -11.32 20.49 -19.01
CA ASP A 577 -11.37 19.66 -17.81
C ASP A 577 -12.78 19.16 -17.51
N HIS A 578 -12.86 17.90 -17.09
CA HIS A 578 -14.11 17.16 -16.96
C HIS A 578 -14.23 16.51 -15.58
N ILE A 579 -15.30 16.82 -14.85
CA ILE A 579 -15.71 16.04 -13.67
C ILE A 579 -16.78 15.02 -14.07
N ASP A 580 -16.48 13.73 -13.87
CA ASP A 580 -17.36 12.59 -14.14
C ASP A 580 -17.93 12.00 -12.83
N LEU A 581 -19.21 12.25 -12.57
CA LEU A 581 -19.96 11.73 -11.43
C LEU A 581 -20.84 10.52 -11.79
N SER A 582 -20.69 9.93 -12.98
CA SER A 582 -21.56 8.85 -13.45
C SER A 582 -21.55 7.60 -12.55
N ASN A 583 -20.53 7.45 -11.69
CA ASN A 583 -20.42 6.35 -10.72
C ASN A 583 -20.93 6.71 -9.30
N VAL A 584 -21.40 7.93 -9.07
CA VAL A 584 -22.03 8.35 -7.81
C VAL A 584 -23.50 7.95 -7.83
N THR A 585 -23.97 7.33 -6.75
CA THR A 585 -25.31 6.70 -6.69
C THR A 585 -26.37 7.56 -6.01
N ASN A 586 -25.95 8.64 -5.34
CA ASN A 586 -26.83 9.64 -4.75
C ASN A 586 -27.04 10.80 -5.73
N SER A 587 -28.22 11.41 -5.71
CA SER A 587 -28.46 12.67 -6.44
C SER A 587 -27.54 13.78 -5.94
N VAL A 588 -27.07 14.62 -6.84
CA VAL A 588 -26.15 15.73 -6.54
C VAL A 588 -26.83 17.10 -6.71
N ASN A 589 -26.31 18.08 -5.96
CA ASN A 589 -26.64 19.49 -6.14
C ASN A 589 -25.38 20.25 -6.56
N VAL A 590 -25.39 20.81 -7.75
CA VAL A 590 -24.33 21.67 -8.29
C VAL A 590 -24.72 23.13 -8.06
N THR A 591 -23.81 23.93 -7.52
CA THR A 591 -23.99 25.39 -7.36
C THR A 591 -22.77 26.11 -7.87
N TYR A 592 -22.91 26.81 -8.99
CA TYR A 592 -21.87 27.68 -9.51
C TYR A 592 -21.72 28.92 -8.64
N SER A 593 -20.48 29.37 -8.46
CA SER A 593 -20.10 30.57 -7.71
C SER A 593 -19.49 31.67 -8.59
N GLY A 594 -19.16 31.30 -9.82
CA GLY A 594 -18.62 32.14 -10.89
C GLY A 594 -18.33 31.28 -12.12
N TYR A 595 -17.53 31.83 -13.02
CA TYR A 595 -17.06 31.11 -14.20
C TYR A 595 -16.19 29.92 -13.80
N GLU A 596 -16.51 28.73 -14.33
CA GLU A 596 -15.77 27.48 -14.14
C GLU A 596 -15.51 27.12 -12.67
N ALA A 597 -16.30 27.64 -11.74
CA ALA A 597 -16.04 27.46 -10.31
C ALA A 597 -17.31 27.33 -9.49
N GLY A 598 -17.34 26.36 -8.59
CA GLY A 598 -18.53 26.06 -7.81
C GLY A 598 -18.33 25.00 -6.75
N GLN A 599 -19.44 24.40 -6.36
CA GLN A 599 -19.46 23.25 -5.45
C GLN A 599 -20.48 22.22 -5.93
N ILE A 600 -20.19 20.95 -5.67
CA ILE A 600 -21.07 19.80 -5.93
C ILE A 600 -21.27 19.09 -4.59
N THR A 601 -22.51 18.73 -4.22
CA THR A 601 -22.76 17.98 -2.99
C THR A 601 -23.85 16.94 -3.15
N ASP A 602 -23.61 15.72 -2.65
CA ASP A 602 -24.61 14.65 -2.54
C ASP A 602 -25.41 14.72 -1.21
N GLY A 603 -25.08 15.71 -0.37
CA GLY A 603 -25.67 15.97 0.94
C GLY A 603 -24.89 15.40 2.14
N ALA A 604 -23.95 14.47 1.90
CA ALA A 604 -22.97 14.01 2.88
C ALA A 604 -21.61 14.64 2.60
N ASP A 605 -21.19 14.59 1.34
CA ASP A 605 -19.86 14.89 0.83
C ASP A 605 -19.93 16.11 -0.10
N THR A 606 -18.81 16.81 -0.31
CA THR A 606 -18.78 18.09 -1.06
C THR A 606 -17.49 18.29 -1.85
N ILE A 607 -17.60 18.43 -3.16
CA ILE A 607 -16.50 18.85 -4.05
C ILE A 607 -16.52 20.37 -4.17
N PHE A 608 -15.36 21.01 -4.01
CA PHE A 608 -15.12 22.40 -4.42
C PHE A 608 -14.28 22.38 -5.69
N PHE A 609 -14.79 22.99 -6.77
CA PHE A 609 -14.10 22.98 -8.06
C PHE A 609 -13.82 24.39 -8.57
N SER A 610 -12.75 24.52 -9.34
CA SER A 610 -12.38 25.71 -10.13
C SER A 610 -11.69 25.29 -11.42
N GLU A 611 -11.81 26.12 -12.46
CA GLU A 611 -11.18 25.87 -13.77
C GLU A 611 -11.66 24.51 -14.31
N ILE A 612 -13.00 24.31 -14.38
CA ILE A 612 -13.64 23.09 -14.91
C ILE A 612 -14.71 23.48 -15.94
N GLU A 613 -14.56 22.98 -17.16
CA GLU A 613 -15.41 23.30 -18.31
C GLU A 613 -16.61 22.36 -18.43
N GLN A 614 -16.42 21.07 -18.09
CA GLN A 614 -17.43 20.03 -18.32
C GLN A 614 -17.82 19.28 -17.04
N LEU A 615 -19.12 19.04 -16.87
CA LEU A 615 -19.65 18.13 -15.84
C LEU A 615 -20.49 17.01 -16.46
N THR A 616 -20.26 15.78 -16.04
CA THR A 616 -21.22 14.66 -16.19
C THR A 616 -21.77 14.32 -14.82
N LEU A 617 -23.08 14.39 -14.66
CA LEU A 617 -23.77 14.16 -13.39
C LEU A 617 -24.21 12.69 -13.25
N THR A 618 -25.13 12.42 -12.33
CA THR A 618 -25.52 11.06 -11.95
C THR A 618 -26.72 10.57 -12.75
N ASP A 619 -27.09 9.30 -12.62
CA ASP A 619 -28.37 8.76 -13.17
C ASP A 619 -29.57 9.02 -12.22
N GLN A 620 -29.48 10.05 -11.38
CA GLN A 620 -30.48 10.41 -10.38
C GLN A 620 -31.01 11.83 -10.63
N ALA A 621 -32.14 12.19 -10.00
CA ALA A 621 -32.70 13.53 -10.13
C ALA A 621 -31.80 14.60 -9.49
N ASP A 622 -31.04 15.27 -10.33
CA ASP A 622 -29.98 16.21 -9.99
C ASP A 622 -30.46 17.66 -10.09
N VAL A 623 -29.79 18.55 -9.36
CA VAL A 623 -30.11 19.98 -9.35
C VAL A 623 -28.89 20.82 -9.65
N VAL A 624 -28.96 21.64 -10.68
CA VAL A 624 -27.89 22.56 -11.09
C VAL A 624 -28.37 24.01 -10.99
N ASP A 625 -27.63 24.82 -10.24
CA ASP A 625 -27.75 26.28 -10.24
C ASP A 625 -26.55 26.92 -10.94
N GLY A 626 -26.69 27.18 -12.25
CA GLY A 626 -25.71 27.88 -13.09
C GLY A 626 -25.85 29.40 -13.08
N SER A 627 -26.76 29.97 -12.28
CA SER A 627 -27.12 31.40 -12.36
C SER A 627 -25.99 32.39 -12.03
N ALA A 628 -24.88 31.92 -11.46
CA ALA A 628 -23.69 32.71 -11.18
C ALA A 628 -22.63 32.65 -12.31
N ASP A 629 -22.75 31.70 -13.25
CA ASP A 629 -21.90 31.60 -14.43
C ASP A 629 -22.20 32.71 -15.44
N ASN A 630 -21.18 33.17 -16.17
CA ASN A 630 -21.33 34.23 -17.17
C ASN A 630 -20.60 34.00 -18.51
N ALA A 631 -20.03 32.82 -18.74
CA ALA A 631 -19.33 32.51 -20.00
C ALA A 631 -19.88 31.27 -20.71
N GLY A 632 -20.51 30.35 -20.00
CA GLY A 632 -21.17 29.15 -20.52
C GLY A 632 -20.70 27.91 -19.78
N VAL A 633 -21.60 26.96 -19.54
CA VAL A 633 -21.28 25.65 -18.94
C VAL A 633 -21.59 24.51 -19.92
N ASP A 634 -20.84 23.40 -19.88
CA ASP A 634 -21.20 22.15 -20.57
C ASP A 634 -21.57 21.06 -19.57
N ILE A 635 -22.84 20.64 -19.58
CA ILE A 635 -23.38 19.71 -18.59
C ILE A 635 -24.13 18.57 -19.28
N ASP A 636 -23.76 17.34 -18.93
CA ASP A 636 -24.56 16.14 -19.15
C ASP A 636 -25.21 15.74 -17.82
N ALA A 637 -26.52 15.89 -17.71
CA ALA A 637 -27.26 15.63 -16.48
C ALA A 637 -27.51 14.14 -16.20
N GLY A 638 -27.29 13.25 -17.19
CA GLY A 638 -27.51 11.82 -17.01
C GLY A 638 -29.00 11.43 -17.08
N ALA A 639 -29.37 10.29 -16.49
CA ALA A 639 -30.78 9.98 -16.29
C ALA A 639 -31.32 10.65 -15.02
N GLY A 640 -32.62 10.88 -14.92
CA GLY A 640 -33.15 11.59 -13.77
C GLY A 640 -34.32 12.46 -14.16
N ASP A 641 -35.02 13.00 -13.15
CA ASP A 641 -35.92 14.13 -13.41
C ASP A 641 -35.13 15.38 -12.99
N ASP A 642 -34.33 15.93 -13.90
CA ASP A 642 -33.28 16.88 -13.55
C ASP A 642 -33.78 18.33 -13.56
N THR A 643 -33.17 19.19 -12.74
CA THR A 643 -33.52 20.62 -12.69
C THR A 643 -32.29 21.48 -12.91
N ILE A 644 -32.25 22.22 -14.02
CA ILE A 644 -31.06 22.98 -14.44
C ILE A 644 -31.43 24.45 -14.63
N THR A 645 -30.75 25.33 -13.90
CA THR A 645 -30.88 26.78 -14.05
C THR A 645 -29.71 27.34 -14.86
N PHE A 646 -30.03 28.02 -15.96
CA PHE A 646 -29.08 28.58 -16.92
C PHE A 646 -28.40 29.87 -16.41
N GLY A 647 -27.20 30.14 -16.90
CA GLY A 647 -26.37 31.31 -16.56
C GLY A 647 -26.59 32.52 -17.48
N GLU A 648 -25.66 33.49 -17.44
CA GLU A 648 -25.59 34.57 -18.45
C GLU A 648 -24.85 34.15 -19.74
N GLY A 649 -24.09 33.04 -19.68
CA GLY A 649 -23.26 32.50 -20.76
C GLY A 649 -24.04 31.84 -21.90
N ASP A 650 -23.31 31.28 -22.88
CA ASP A 650 -23.90 30.41 -23.90
C ASP A 650 -23.77 28.96 -23.41
N ASP A 651 -24.79 28.42 -22.75
CA ASP A 651 -24.72 27.11 -22.09
C ASP A 651 -24.97 25.93 -23.04
N SER A 652 -24.34 24.78 -22.80
CA SER A 652 -24.53 23.51 -23.50
C SER A 652 -25.05 22.45 -22.53
N ILE A 653 -26.29 22.01 -22.69
CA ILE A 653 -26.95 21.10 -21.75
C ILE A 653 -27.46 19.85 -22.48
N THR A 654 -27.22 18.69 -21.87
CA THR A 654 -27.88 17.42 -22.20
C THR A 654 -28.70 17.03 -20.98
N GLY A 655 -30.03 16.96 -21.11
CA GLY A 655 -30.93 16.62 -20.00
C GLY A 655 -30.97 15.11 -19.73
N GLY A 656 -30.71 14.32 -20.77
CA GLY A 656 -30.64 12.88 -20.72
C GLY A 656 -32.02 12.23 -20.64
N ALA A 657 -32.26 11.40 -19.62
CA ALA A 657 -33.45 10.56 -19.58
C ALA A 657 -34.31 10.79 -18.32
N GLY A 658 -35.45 11.43 -18.51
CA GLY A 658 -36.55 11.50 -17.57
C GLY A 658 -37.43 12.70 -17.88
N ASP A 659 -38.07 13.30 -16.88
CA ASP A 659 -38.86 14.51 -17.06
C ASP A 659 -38.06 15.73 -16.55
N ASP A 660 -37.30 16.37 -17.44
CA ASP A 660 -36.33 17.43 -17.05
C ASP A 660 -36.94 18.85 -17.03
N GLU A 661 -36.49 19.70 -16.11
CA GLU A 661 -36.91 21.09 -15.96
C GLU A 661 -35.74 22.07 -16.18
N LEU A 662 -35.86 22.89 -17.23
CA LEU A 662 -34.84 23.84 -17.68
C LEU A 662 -35.27 25.29 -17.39
N LEU A 663 -34.62 25.95 -16.42
CA LEU A 663 -34.95 27.28 -15.91
C LEU A 663 -34.14 28.38 -16.60
N LEU A 664 -34.80 29.20 -17.42
CA LEU A 664 -34.18 30.32 -18.16
C LEU A 664 -34.18 31.63 -17.35
N THR A 665 -33.09 32.42 -17.44
CA THR A 665 -32.90 33.66 -16.67
C THR A 665 -32.85 34.94 -17.54
N GLU A 666 -33.09 36.13 -16.97
CA GLU A 666 -33.24 37.39 -17.76
C GLU A 666 -31.96 37.85 -18.51
N GLY A 667 -30.81 37.24 -18.24
CA GLY A 667 -29.49 37.68 -18.69
C GLY A 667 -28.75 36.72 -19.62
N GLY A 668 -29.34 35.58 -19.98
CA GLY A 668 -28.66 34.49 -20.69
C GLY A 668 -28.39 34.75 -22.17
N GLY A 669 -27.51 33.89 -22.68
CA GLY A 669 -26.88 33.96 -23.98
C GLY A 669 -27.69 33.26 -25.07
N VAL A 670 -26.99 32.46 -25.86
CA VAL A 670 -27.54 31.55 -26.85
C VAL A 670 -27.27 30.12 -26.40
N ASP A 671 -28.14 29.63 -25.54
CA ASP A 671 -28.03 28.31 -24.94
C ASP A 671 -28.40 27.20 -25.93
N THR A 672 -27.90 25.99 -25.70
CA THR A 672 -28.19 24.80 -26.49
C THR A 672 -28.61 23.66 -25.58
N VAL A 673 -29.73 23.01 -25.92
CA VAL A 673 -30.14 21.74 -25.31
C VAL A 673 -30.09 20.65 -26.37
N SER A 674 -29.35 19.59 -26.08
CA SER A 674 -28.94 18.62 -27.09
C SER A 674 -30.01 17.56 -27.42
N ASP A 675 -30.93 17.30 -26.48
CA ASP A 675 -31.79 16.10 -26.49
C ASP A 675 -33.25 16.31 -26.05
N PHE A 676 -33.72 17.55 -25.93
CA PHE A 676 -35.08 17.92 -25.47
C PHE A 676 -36.21 16.98 -25.97
N ASP A 677 -36.82 16.20 -25.07
CA ASP A 677 -37.85 15.20 -25.37
C ASP A 677 -39.23 15.84 -25.56
N LEU A 678 -39.80 15.65 -26.75
CA LEU A 678 -41.13 16.14 -27.14
C LEU A 678 -42.25 15.10 -26.95
N ASN A 679 -41.97 13.96 -26.32
CA ASN A 679 -42.99 12.98 -25.99
C ASN A 679 -43.86 13.45 -24.81
N ASP A 680 -45.04 12.86 -24.67
CA ASP A 680 -46.00 13.12 -23.59
C ASP A 680 -46.44 11.74 -23.10
N ASP A 681 -45.52 11.05 -22.41
CA ASP A 681 -45.70 9.64 -22.06
C ASP A 681 -46.76 9.44 -20.97
N ASP A 682 -46.98 10.47 -20.14
CA ASP A 682 -47.99 10.47 -19.08
C ASP A 682 -49.37 11.00 -19.55
N GLY A 683 -49.44 11.62 -20.73
CA GLY A 683 -50.64 12.17 -21.34
C GLY A 683 -51.18 13.42 -20.63
N ASN A 684 -50.33 14.14 -19.90
CA ASN A 684 -50.70 15.34 -19.16
C ASN A 684 -50.81 16.58 -20.07
N GLY A 685 -50.39 16.47 -21.33
CA GLY A 685 -50.44 17.53 -22.35
C GLY A 685 -49.24 18.47 -22.34
N PHE A 686 -48.21 18.14 -21.57
CA PHE A 686 -46.88 18.72 -21.58
C PHE A 686 -45.91 17.71 -22.21
N TYR A 687 -44.77 18.22 -22.66
CA TYR A 687 -43.66 17.36 -23.01
C TYR A 687 -43.00 16.82 -21.74
N ASN A 688 -42.28 15.70 -21.84
CA ASN A 688 -41.52 15.13 -20.73
C ASN A 688 -40.53 16.20 -20.22
N ASP A 689 -39.80 16.85 -21.13
CA ASP A 689 -38.91 17.97 -20.79
C ASP A 689 -39.67 19.30 -20.83
N GLN A 690 -39.39 20.17 -19.87
CA GLN A 690 -40.08 21.43 -19.64
C GLN A 690 -39.12 22.62 -19.60
N LEU A 691 -39.58 23.76 -20.16
CA LEU A 691 -38.92 25.05 -20.01
C LEU A 691 -39.67 25.88 -18.96
N ASP A 692 -38.98 26.29 -17.90
CA ASP A 692 -39.46 27.33 -17.00
C ASP A 692 -38.92 28.70 -17.44
N VAL A 693 -39.85 29.58 -17.80
CA VAL A 693 -39.59 30.98 -18.21
C VAL A 693 -40.10 31.98 -17.17
N SER A 694 -40.35 31.53 -15.94
CA SER A 694 -40.99 32.32 -14.89
C SER A 694 -40.15 33.51 -14.45
N ASP A 695 -38.83 33.38 -14.52
CA ASP A 695 -37.88 34.44 -14.20
C ASP A 695 -37.62 35.41 -15.35
N LEU A 696 -37.98 35.06 -16.59
CA LEU A 696 -37.87 35.97 -17.74
C LEU A 696 -38.89 37.12 -17.68
N ALA A 697 -38.44 38.34 -18.00
CA ALA A 697 -39.31 39.51 -18.16
C ALA A 697 -39.26 40.16 -19.55
N GLY A 698 -40.10 41.19 -19.73
CA GLY A 698 -40.25 41.91 -21.00
C GLY A 698 -41.32 41.33 -21.92
N GLY A 699 -41.97 40.23 -21.52
CA GLY A 699 -43.10 39.62 -22.20
C GLY A 699 -44.41 40.40 -22.07
N SER A 700 -45.44 39.91 -22.76
CA SER A 700 -46.80 40.47 -22.75
C SER A 700 -47.64 40.00 -21.54
N GLY A 701 -47.03 39.24 -20.63
CA GLY A 701 -47.53 38.76 -19.35
C GLY A 701 -47.97 39.83 -18.35
N ALA A 702 -48.62 39.39 -17.28
CA ALA A 702 -48.77 40.25 -16.11
C ALA A 702 -47.37 40.46 -15.48
N ASP A 703 -47.10 41.68 -15.03
CA ASP A 703 -45.81 42.08 -14.45
C ASP A 703 -44.57 41.87 -15.35
N GLY A 704 -44.78 41.65 -16.66
CA GLY A 704 -43.71 41.46 -17.65
C GLY A 704 -43.39 40.00 -17.97
N ALA A 705 -44.09 39.03 -17.39
CA ALA A 705 -43.84 37.60 -17.61
C ALA A 705 -43.91 37.19 -19.10
N VAL A 706 -43.10 36.21 -19.48
CA VAL A 706 -43.06 35.66 -20.84
C VAL A 706 -44.22 34.70 -21.11
N ARG A 707 -44.71 34.68 -22.35
CA ARG A 707 -45.77 33.79 -22.84
C ARG A 707 -45.44 33.22 -24.21
N THR A 708 -46.18 32.21 -24.65
CA THR A 708 -46.00 31.59 -25.99
C THR A 708 -46.13 32.58 -27.15
N SER A 709 -46.83 33.70 -26.96
CA SER A 709 -46.97 34.75 -28.00
C SER A 709 -45.75 35.65 -28.12
N ASP A 710 -44.88 35.63 -27.12
CA ASP A 710 -43.72 36.51 -26.99
C ASP A 710 -42.45 35.83 -27.50
N VAL A 711 -42.47 34.50 -27.64
CA VAL A 711 -41.37 33.68 -28.16
C VAL A 711 -41.40 33.67 -29.69
N ALA A 712 -40.29 34.04 -30.30
CA ALA A 712 -40.07 33.89 -31.73
C ALA A 712 -39.35 32.57 -32.00
N VAL A 713 -39.84 31.77 -32.94
CA VAL A 713 -39.21 30.50 -33.33
C VAL A 713 -38.66 30.62 -34.74
N ALA A 714 -37.37 30.37 -34.90
CA ALA A 714 -36.64 30.41 -36.15
C ALA A 714 -35.84 29.12 -36.36
N ASP A 715 -35.19 29.04 -37.52
CA ASP A 715 -34.18 28.03 -37.84
C ASP A 715 -32.81 28.65 -37.51
N ASP A 716 -31.98 27.94 -36.77
CA ASP A 716 -30.61 28.34 -36.40
C ASP A 716 -29.63 28.37 -37.60
N GLY A 717 -30.04 27.82 -38.75
CA GLY A 717 -29.23 27.66 -39.95
C GLY A 717 -28.75 26.23 -40.18
N PHE A 718 -28.92 25.34 -39.20
CA PHE A 718 -28.59 23.92 -39.26
C PHE A 718 -29.83 23.01 -39.22
N GLY A 719 -31.02 23.60 -39.08
CA GLY A 719 -32.31 22.90 -39.07
C GLY A 719 -32.90 22.70 -37.67
N ASN A 720 -32.27 23.26 -36.64
CA ASN A 720 -32.74 23.19 -35.25
C ASN A 720 -33.66 24.38 -34.94
N ALA A 721 -34.49 24.23 -33.91
CA ALA A 721 -35.42 25.26 -33.45
C ALA A 721 -34.66 26.24 -32.55
N LEU A 722 -34.52 27.48 -33.02
CA LEU A 722 -34.04 28.60 -32.23
C LEU A 722 -35.24 29.35 -31.64
N LEU A 723 -35.41 29.29 -30.32
CA LEU A 723 -36.39 30.04 -29.56
C LEU A 723 -35.73 31.35 -29.11
N THR A 724 -36.35 32.48 -29.41
CA THR A 724 -35.89 33.79 -28.95
C THR A 724 -36.94 34.39 -28.03
N PHE A 725 -36.56 34.68 -26.80
CA PHE A 725 -37.43 35.24 -25.77
C PHE A 725 -37.27 36.77 -25.67
N PRO A 726 -38.24 37.47 -25.06
CA PRO A 726 -38.08 38.87 -24.70
C PRO A 726 -36.91 39.05 -23.72
N GLY A 727 -36.08 40.07 -23.94
CA GLY A 727 -34.91 40.34 -23.10
C GLY A 727 -33.59 40.15 -23.83
N GLY A 728 -33.49 39.15 -24.70
CA GLY A 728 -32.28 38.83 -25.46
C GLY A 728 -32.01 37.33 -25.54
N GLU A 729 -32.42 36.64 -24.47
CA GLU A 729 -32.36 35.20 -24.23
C GLU A 729 -32.75 34.34 -25.44
N GLN A 730 -31.94 33.34 -25.74
CA GLN A 730 -32.08 32.47 -26.89
C GLN A 730 -31.73 31.03 -26.53
N LEU A 731 -32.59 30.10 -26.95
CA LEU A 731 -32.40 28.67 -26.73
C LEU A 731 -32.47 27.91 -28.06
N VAL A 732 -31.43 27.15 -28.37
CA VAL A 732 -31.36 26.20 -29.48
C VAL A 732 -31.75 24.82 -28.96
N LEU A 733 -32.83 24.25 -29.50
CA LEU A 733 -33.19 22.86 -29.25
C LEU A 733 -32.64 22.00 -30.38
N GLN A 734 -31.49 21.37 -30.15
CA GLN A 734 -30.81 20.55 -31.15
C GLN A 734 -31.66 19.31 -31.46
N GLY A 735 -31.72 18.92 -32.74
CA GLY A 735 -32.55 17.79 -33.18
C GLY A 735 -34.05 18.07 -33.27
N VAL A 736 -34.54 19.15 -32.66
CA VAL A 736 -35.93 19.62 -32.77
C VAL A 736 -36.05 20.60 -33.93
N THR A 737 -36.89 20.29 -34.93
CA THR A 737 -37.09 21.23 -36.06
C THR A 737 -37.98 22.42 -35.67
N PRO A 738 -37.85 23.59 -36.32
CA PRO A 738 -38.74 24.74 -36.06
C PRO A 738 -40.23 24.43 -36.25
N ALA A 739 -40.58 23.44 -37.09
CA ALA A 739 -41.96 23.00 -37.29
C ALA A 739 -42.53 22.24 -36.07
N GLN A 740 -41.67 21.61 -35.28
CA GLN A 740 -42.05 20.88 -34.06
C GLN A 740 -42.27 21.81 -32.85
N MET A 741 -41.78 23.06 -32.91
CA MET A 741 -41.85 24.03 -31.81
C MET A 741 -42.49 25.39 -32.15
N SER A 742 -43.12 25.58 -33.31
CA SER A 742 -43.58 26.91 -33.76
C SER A 742 -45.03 27.29 -33.41
N SER A 743 -45.85 26.38 -32.88
CA SER A 743 -47.24 26.70 -32.53
C SER A 743 -47.42 27.01 -31.05
N HIS A 744 -48.44 27.81 -30.70
CA HIS A 744 -48.75 28.13 -29.30
C HIS A 744 -49.00 26.90 -28.44
N ASN A 745 -49.54 25.81 -29.02
CA ASN A 745 -49.76 24.57 -28.29
C ASN A 745 -48.45 23.81 -28.04
N GLN A 746 -47.51 23.83 -29.00
CA GLN A 746 -46.20 23.18 -28.85
C GLN A 746 -45.35 23.93 -27.82
N LEU A 747 -45.28 25.26 -27.92
CA LEU A 747 -44.60 26.09 -26.91
C LEU A 747 -45.25 25.94 -25.52
N TYR A 748 -46.57 25.78 -25.47
CA TYR A 748 -47.27 25.52 -24.20
C TYR A 748 -47.00 24.13 -23.62
N ALA A 749 -46.88 23.13 -24.49
CA ALA A 749 -46.51 21.79 -24.08
C ALA A 749 -45.07 21.76 -23.53
N ALA A 750 -44.18 22.61 -24.06
CA ALA A 750 -42.82 22.80 -23.53
C ALA A 750 -42.73 23.71 -22.28
N GLY A 751 -43.80 23.88 -21.51
CA GLY A 751 -43.80 24.67 -20.27
C GLY A 751 -44.12 26.17 -20.41
N ILE A 752 -44.00 26.78 -21.60
CA ILE A 752 -44.17 28.23 -21.78
C ILE A 752 -45.66 28.63 -21.62
N PRO A 753 -46.03 29.57 -20.73
CA PRO A 753 -47.44 29.89 -20.49
C PRO A 753 -48.18 30.46 -21.72
N CYS A 754 -49.29 29.84 -22.14
CA CYS A 754 -50.05 30.32 -23.30
C CYS A 754 -51.03 31.46 -23.01
N PHE A 755 -51.50 31.60 -21.77
CA PHE A 755 -52.40 32.69 -21.32
C PHE A 755 -52.37 32.83 -19.79
N THR A 756 -52.30 34.06 -19.25
CA THR A 756 -52.90 34.30 -17.93
C THR A 756 -54.39 34.60 -18.17
N PRO A 757 -55.34 33.90 -17.52
CA PRO A 757 -56.72 34.33 -17.52
C PRO A 757 -56.90 35.41 -16.44
N ASP A 758 -56.25 36.57 -16.62
CA ASP A 758 -56.55 37.75 -15.83
C ASP A 758 -57.78 38.44 -16.45
N VAL A 759 -58.94 38.12 -15.87
CA VAL A 759 -60.27 38.53 -16.35
C VAL A 759 -60.37 40.07 -16.41
N LEU A 760 -60.65 40.63 -17.59
CA LEU A 760 -60.79 42.08 -17.77
C LEU A 760 -62.14 42.57 -17.28
N LEU A 761 -62.13 43.54 -16.38
CA LEU A 761 -63.30 44.22 -15.84
C LEU A 761 -63.52 45.56 -16.53
N ALA A 762 -64.77 45.85 -16.88
CA ALA A 762 -65.13 47.15 -17.44
C ALA A 762 -65.05 48.23 -16.37
N THR A 763 -64.13 49.20 -16.54
CA THR A 763 -63.95 50.33 -15.62
C THR A 763 -64.07 51.66 -16.37
N ARG A 764 -64.13 52.77 -15.62
CA ARG A 764 -64.13 54.12 -16.22
C ARG A 764 -62.87 54.43 -17.03
N ARG A 765 -61.75 53.75 -16.75
CA ARG A 765 -60.47 53.91 -17.45
C ARG A 765 -60.24 52.89 -18.57
N GLY A 766 -61.25 52.08 -18.90
CA GLY A 766 -61.16 51.01 -19.90
C GLY A 766 -61.29 49.62 -19.27
N ALA A 767 -61.07 48.58 -20.07
CA ALA A 767 -60.99 47.21 -19.59
C ALA A 767 -59.68 47.04 -18.77
N VAL A 768 -59.81 46.64 -17.50
CA VAL A 768 -58.68 46.52 -16.56
C VAL A 768 -58.64 45.10 -16.00
N PRO A 769 -57.48 44.42 -15.94
CA PRO A 769 -57.38 43.08 -15.35
C PRO A 769 -57.82 43.06 -13.89
N ALA A 770 -58.54 42.02 -13.49
CA ALA A 770 -59.06 41.88 -12.13
C ALA A 770 -57.96 41.95 -11.07
N GLY A 771 -56.77 41.38 -11.34
CA GLY A 771 -55.60 41.46 -10.45
C GLY A 771 -55.09 42.89 -10.17
N GLN A 772 -55.43 43.85 -11.02
CA GLN A 772 -54.94 45.24 -11.00
C GLN A 772 -55.98 46.26 -10.51
N ILE A 773 -57.19 45.82 -10.11
CA ILE A 773 -58.21 46.70 -9.53
C ILE A 773 -57.79 47.11 -8.12
N ARG A 774 -57.88 48.41 -7.83
CA ARG A 774 -57.57 48.98 -6.51
C ARG A 774 -58.81 49.55 -5.85
N VAL A 775 -58.80 49.64 -4.52
CA VAL A 775 -59.84 50.38 -3.78
C VAL A 775 -59.90 51.82 -4.31
N GLY A 776 -61.12 52.27 -4.65
CA GLY A 776 -61.39 53.55 -5.30
C GLY A 776 -61.54 53.49 -6.83
N ASP A 777 -61.13 52.40 -7.50
CA ASP A 777 -61.42 52.21 -8.92
C ASP A 777 -62.93 52.17 -9.18
N LEU A 778 -63.36 52.70 -10.32
CA LEU A 778 -64.77 52.82 -10.68
C LEU A 778 -65.17 51.72 -11.67
N LEU A 779 -65.88 50.70 -11.18
CA LEU A 779 -66.41 49.60 -11.98
C LEU A 779 -67.69 50.01 -12.69
N GLN A 780 -67.83 49.65 -13.97
CA GLN A 780 -69.08 49.79 -14.69
C GLN A 780 -70.06 48.72 -14.21
N THR A 781 -71.20 49.14 -13.63
CA THR A 781 -72.28 48.24 -13.21
C THR A 781 -73.47 48.32 -14.16
N ALA A 782 -74.25 47.25 -14.22
CA ALA A 782 -75.44 47.15 -15.08
C ALA A 782 -76.60 48.06 -14.58
N ASP A 783 -76.70 48.27 -13.27
CA ASP A 783 -77.87 48.91 -12.65
C ASP A 783 -77.61 50.34 -12.18
N ASN A 784 -76.41 50.64 -11.66
CA ASN A 784 -76.12 51.87 -10.92
C ASN A 784 -74.98 52.71 -11.52
N GLY A 785 -74.61 52.44 -12.79
CA GLY A 785 -73.54 53.18 -13.47
C GLY A 785 -72.16 52.85 -12.89
N PHE A 786 -71.25 53.83 -12.83
CA PHE A 786 -69.90 53.60 -12.29
C PHE A 786 -69.90 53.63 -10.75
N GLN A 787 -69.54 52.51 -10.12
CA GLN A 787 -69.51 52.35 -8.66
C GLN A 787 -68.08 52.15 -8.15
N PRO A 788 -67.69 52.76 -7.01
CA PRO A 788 -66.36 52.62 -6.46
C PRO A 788 -66.16 51.26 -5.80
N VAL A 789 -65.01 50.64 -6.05
CA VAL A 789 -64.53 49.49 -5.28
C VAL A 789 -64.15 49.97 -3.89
N ILE A 790 -64.71 49.35 -2.85
CA ILE A 790 -64.46 49.71 -1.46
C ILE A 790 -63.57 48.69 -0.74
N TRP A 791 -63.40 47.50 -1.31
CA TRP A 791 -62.50 46.47 -0.80
C TRP A 791 -62.10 45.48 -1.90
N VAL A 792 -60.87 44.96 -1.81
CA VAL A 792 -60.29 43.94 -2.69
C VAL A 792 -59.63 42.89 -1.80
N GLY A 793 -59.91 41.60 -2.04
CA GLY A 793 -59.23 40.49 -1.36
C GLY A 793 -58.73 39.44 -2.34
N LYS A 794 -57.65 38.73 -2.01
CA LYS A 794 -57.02 37.75 -2.89
C LYS A 794 -56.82 36.41 -2.19
N ARG A 795 -57.23 35.33 -2.85
CA ARG A 795 -56.97 33.97 -2.36
C ARG A 795 -56.09 33.21 -3.33
N HIS A 796 -54.85 32.96 -2.92
CA HIS A 796 -53.94 32.06 -3.62
C HIS A 796 -54.19 30.61 -3.19
N LEU A 797 -54.09 29.67 -4.14
CA LEU A 797 -54.16 28.22 -3.92
C LEU A 797 -53.02 27.57 -4.68
N SER A 798 -52.13 26.87 -3.97
CA SER A 798 -51.03 26.10 -4.57
C SER A 798 -51.53 24.84 -5.27
N ALA A 799 -50.68 24.21 -6.08
CA ALA A 799 -50.94 22.89 -6.66
C ALA A 799 -51.34 21.86 -5.58
N ALA A 800 -50.58 21.81 -4.48
CA ALA A 800 -50.86 20.95 -3.33
C ALA A 800 -52.23 21.24 -2.68
N ASP A 801 -52.63 22.51 -2.54
CA ASP A 801 -53.97 22.87 -2.04
C ASP A 801 -55.10 22.37 -2.96
N LEU A 802 -54.87 22.42 -4.27
CA LEU A 802 -55.83 21.98 -5.30
C LEU A 802 -55.92 20.46 -5.44
N MET A 803 -54.86 19.73 -5.07
CA MET A 803 -54.86 18.27 -4.89
C MET A 803 -55.72 17.86 -3.69
N HIS A 804 -55.47 18.46 -2.53
CA HIS A 804 -56.14 18.11 -1.29
C HIS A 804 -57.62 18.53 -1.28
N ARG A 805 -57.99 19.52 -2.11
CA ARG A 805 -59.35 20.11 -2.15
C ARG A 805 -59.83 20.29 -3.60
N PRO A 806 -60.11 19.20 -4.35
CA PRO A 806 -60.50 19.26 -5.76
C PRO A 806 -61.80 20.06 -6.00
N GLN A 807 -62.64 20.23 -4.98
CA GLN A 807 -63.83 21.08 -5.02
C GLN A 807 -63.54 22.58 -5.18
N LEU A 808 -62.28 23.03 -5.03
CA LEU A 808 -61.85 24.42 -5.18
C LEU A 808 -61.22 24.73 -6.55
N ARG A 809 -61.04 23.71 -7.41
CA ARG A 809 -60.45 23.88 -8.75
C ARG A 809 -61.27 24.82 -9.63
N PRO A 810 -60.63 25.67 -10.43
CA PRO A 810 -61.32 26.66 -11.24
C PRO A 810 -62.16 26.01 -12.36
N TYR A 811 -63.16 26.76 -12.83
CA TYR A 811 -63.93 26.43 -14.02
C TYR A 811 -63.54 27.40 -15.14
N CYS A 812 -63.24 26.85 -16.31
CA CYS A 812 -62.95 27.63 -17.51
C CYS A 812 -64.24 27.81 -18.32
N LEU A 813 -64.65 29.06 -18.52
CA LEU A 813 -65.74 29.44 -19.42
C LEU A 813 -65.13 29.90 -20.76
N ARG A 814 -65.48 29.24 -21.85
CA ARG A 814 -64.98 29.51 -23.21
C ARG A 814 -66.03 30.26 -24.05
N PRO A 815 -65.61 31.09 -25.03
CA PRO A 815 -66.53 31.70 -25.98
C PRO A 815 -67.35 30.66 -26.76
N GLY A 816 -68.61 30.98 -27.11
CA GLY A 816 -69.47 30.13 -27.96
C GLY A 816 -70.62 29.39 -27.28
N GLY A 817 -70.69 29.40 -25.94
CA GLY A 817 -71.75 28.73 -25.16
C GLY A 817 -72.98 29.59 -24.82
N VAL A 818 -73.74 29.15 -23.82
CA VAL A 818 -74.89 29.86 -23.20
C VAL A 818 -74.52 31.29 -22.79
N LEU A 819 -73.27 31.47 -22.36
CA LEU A 819 -72.61 32.76 -22.20
C LEU A 819 -71.35 32.71 -23.07
N SER A 820 -71.08 33.81 -23.78
CA SER A 820 -69.94 33.88 -24.69
C SER A 820 -69.07 35.07 -24.29
N PRO A 821 -68.14 34.90 -23.34
CA PRO A 821 -67.19 35.96 -23.02
C PRO A 821 -66.29 36.30 -24.20
N ASP A 822 -65.73 37.50 -24.18
CA ASP A 822 -64.80 37.97 -25.22
C ASP A 822 -63.53 37.09 -25.27
N ARG A 823 -63.09 36.58 -24.11
CA ARG A 823 -61.98 35.63 -23.96
C ARG A 823 -62.32 34.54 -22.93
N PRO A 824 -61.63 33.38 -22.94
CA PRO A 824 -61.81 32.39 -21.89
C PRO A 824 -61.57 32.98 -20.49
N MET A 825 -62.44 32.63 -19.54
CA MET A 825 -62.37 33.13 -18.16
C MET A 825 -62.19 31.97 -17.19
N LEU A 826 -61.19 32.05 -16.29
CA LEU A 826 -61.14 31.18 -15.12
C LEU A 826 -61.95 31.79 -13.99
N LEU A 827 -62.89 31.01 -13.47
CA LEU A 827 -63.83 31.42 -12.45
C LEU A 827 -63.83 30.44 -11.29
N SER A 828 -64.03 30.94 -10.08
CA SER A 828 -64.22 30.06 -8.94
C SER A 828 -65.53 29.26 -9.10
N PRO A 829 -65.64 28.04 -8.53
CA PRO A 829 -66.81 27.19 -8.70
C PRO A 829 -68.15 27.86 -8.37
N GLN A 830 -68.14 28.78 -7.40
CA GLN A 830 -69.33 29.47 -6.89
C GLN A 830 -69.53 30.87 -7.49
N HIS A 831 -68.59 31.35 -8.33
CA HIS A 831 -68.70 32.66 -8.98
C HIS A 831 -69.97 32.70 -9.84
N ARG A 832 -70.79 33.75 -9.70
CA ARG A 832 -72.09 33.81 -10.37
C ARG A 832 -72.12 34.79 -11.53
N LEU A 833 -72.56 34.25 -12.67
CA LEU A 833 -72.75 34.94 -13.92
C LEU A 833 -74.25 35.22 -14.13
N ILE A 834 -74.58 36.29 -14.84
CA ILE A 834 -75.96 36.58 -15.23
C ILE A 834 -76.31 35.77 -16.47
N VAL A 835 -77.37 34.97 -16.34
CA VAL A 835 -78.06 34.38 -17.48
C VAL A 835 -79.44 35.01 -17.63
N ASN A 836 -79.82 35.29 -18.87
CA ASN A 836 -81.19 35.67 -19.18
C ASN A 836 -82.03 34.40 -19.28
N ASP A 837 -83.20 34.37 -18.62
CA ASP A 837 -84.14 33.24 -18.71
C ASP A 837 -84.52 32.91 -20.17
N ARG A 838 -84.31 33.81 -21.13
CA ARG A 838 -84.51 33.54 -22.57
C ARG A 838 -83.51 32.57 -23.20
N CYS A 839 -82.27 32.50 -22.69
CA CYS A 839 -81.28 31.49 -23.10
C CYS A 839 -81.66 30.09 -22.59
N LEU A 840 -82.58 30.02 -21.62
CA LEU A 840 -83.03 28.78 -20.99
C LEU A 840 -84.49 28.43 -21.38
N MET A 841 -85.33 29.43 -21.68
CA MET A 841 -86.75 29.34 -22.03
C MET A 841 -87.22 30.55 -22.88
N PRO A 842 -87.53 30.38 -24.18
CA PRO A 842 -87.92 31.50 -25.05
C PRO A 842 -89.25 32.22 -24.71
N GLU A 843 -90.11 31.65 -23.84
CA GLU A 843 -91.51 32.05 -23.66
C GLU A 843 -91.90 32.71 -22.31
N GLN A 844 -90.96 33.02 -21.41
CA GLN A 844 -91.25 33.71 -20.13
C GLN A 844 -90.75 35.17 -20.08
N PRO A 845 -91.28 36.02 -19.16
CA PRO A 845 -90.88 37.42 -19.03
C PRO A 845 -89.43 37.57 -18.58
N ARG A 846 -88.84 38.75 -18.82
CA ARG A 846 -87.44 39.11 -18.61
C ARG A 846 -87.03 39.18 -17.13
N ASP A 847 -86.80 38.03 -16.48
CA ASP A 847 -86.12 38.02 -15.18
C ASP A 847 -84.67 37.53 -15.35
N GLU A 848 -83.71 38.38 -14.98
CA GLU A 848 -82.28 38.03 -14.92
C GLU A 848 -81.99 37.23 -13.64
N SER A 849 -81.25 36.13 -13.78
CA SER A 849 -80.87 35.30 -12.63
C SER A 849 -79.37 34.99 -12.64
N PHE A 850 -78.82 34.81 -11.45
CA PHE A 850 -77.45 34.39 -11.23
C PHE A 850 -77.32 32.86 -11.33
N VAL A 851 -76.38 32.37 -12.13
CA VAL A 851 -75.96 30.97 -12.21
C VAL A 851 -74.49 30.86 -11.82
N SER A 852 -74.13 29.92 -10.93
CA SER A 852 -72.73 29.69 -10.56
C SER A 852 -71.96 29.00 -11.68
N ALA A 853 -70.66 29.26 -11.83
CA ALA A 853 -69.79 28.64 -12.85
C ALA A 853 -69.88 27.10 -12.86
N LYS A 854 -69.87 26.46 -11.68
CA LYS A 854 -70.09 25.02 -11.54
C LYS A 854 -71.43 24.53 -12.12
N LEU A 855 -72.49 25.32 -11.94
CA LEU A 855 -73.82 24.96 -12.40
C LEU A 855 -73.98 25.24 -13.89
N LEU A 856 -73.29 26.26 -14.41
CA LEU A 856 -73.19 26.54 -15.83
C LEU A 856 -72.48 25.39 -16.57
N ALA A 857 -71.42 24.83 -16.00
CA ALA A 857 -70.73 23.66 -16.54
C ALA A 857 -71.61 22.39 -16.61
N GLU A 858 -72.57 22.24 -15.69
CA GLU A 858 -73.57 21.16 -15.77
C GLU A 858 -74.62 21.39 -16.87
N MET A 859 -74.82 22.65 -17.26
CA MET A 859 -75.79 23.05 -18.27
C MET A 859 -75.21 23.01 -19.68
N ASP A 860 -73.94 23.40 -19.81
CA ASP A 860 -73.22 23.61 -21.07
C ASP A 860 -71.75 23.15 -20.96
N ALA A 861 -71.57 21.82 -20.88
CA ALA A 861 -70.27 21.20 -20.59
C ALA A 861 -69.23 21.39 -21.69
N ASP A 862 -69.67 21.67 -22.93
CA ASP A 862 -68.78 21.87 -24.09
C ASP A 862 -68.07 23.23 -24.01
N PHE A 863 -68.67 24.22 -23.35
CA PHE A 863 -68.17 25.59 -23.26
C PHE A 863 -67.87 26.05 -21.83
N ALA A 864 -68.24 25.28 -20.81
CA ALA A 864 -67.86 25.51 -19.43
C ALA A 864 -67.45 24.19 -18.76
N ALA A 865 -66.19 24.07 -18.32
CA ALA A 865 -65.66 22.85 -17.72
C ALA A 865 -64.74 23.13 -16.53
N GLN A 866 -64.63 22.17 -15.62
CA GLN A 866 -63.65 22.23 -14.53
C GLN A 866 -62.24 21.98 -15.07
N VAL A 867 -61.27 22.79 -14.67
CA VAL A 867 -59.86 22.59 -15.06
C VAL A 867 -59.30 21.37 -14.32
N THR A 868 -58.63 20.49 -15.07
CA THR A 868 -58.08 19.21 -14.58
C THR A 868 -56.61 19.28 -14.21
N HIS A 869 -55.83 20.14 -14.86
CA HIS A 869 -54.40 20.35 -14.60
C HIS A 869 -54.17 21.17 -13.32
N GLN A 870 -53.00 21.02 -12.70
CA GLN A 870 -52.73 21.40 -11.32
C GLN A 870 -51.99 22.74 -11.17
N THR A 871 -52.30 23.72 -12.00
CA THR A 871 -51.66 25.03 -11.93
C THR A 871 -52.16 25.84 -10.71
N PRO A 872 -51.25 26.55 -9.99
CA PRO A 872 -51.64 27.46 -8.93
C PRO A 872 -52.64 28.52 -9.43
N VAL A 873 -53.63 28.87 -8.61
CA VAL A 873 -54.65 29.86 -9.00
C VAL A 873 -54.85 30.92 -7.92
N THR A 874 -54.97 32.17 -8.36
CA THR A 874 -55.30 33.31 -7.50
C THR A 874 -56.71 33.83 -7.81
N TYR A 875 -57.63 33.71 -6.86
CA TYR A 875 -58.98 34.28 -6.97
C TYR A 875 -59.02 35.71 -6.42
N VAL A 876 -59.53 36.65 -7.22
CA VAL A 876 -59.72 38.05 -6.82
C VAL A 876 -61.18 38.31 -6.44
N HIS A 877 -61.40 38.90 -5.27
CA HIS A 877 -62.71 39.29 -4.75
C HIS A 877 -62.80 40.82 -4.65
N LEU A 878 -63.89 41.41 -5.15
CA LEU A 878 -64.09 42.86 -5.22
C LEU A 878 -65.43 43.23 -4.60
N MET A 879 -65.46 44.20 -3.69
CA MET A 879 -66.71 44.71 -3.09
C MET A 879 -66.97 46.16 -3.47
N THR A 880 -68.25 46.48 -3.60
CA THR A 880 -68.83 47.83 -3.78
C THR A 880 -69.73 48.16 -2.58
N GLU A 881 -70.26 49.39 -2.47
CA GLU A 881 -71.13 49.77 -1.32
C GLU A 881 -72.40 48.91 -1.19
N GLN A 882 -72.88 48.38 -2.31
CA GLN A 882 -73.95 47.40 -2.38
C GLN A 882 -73.50 46.27 -3.32
N HIS A 883 -74.19 45.14 -3.29
CA HIS A 883 -73.93 44.07 -4.27
C HIS A 883 -74.35 44.53 -5.66
N GLU A 884 -73.43 44.47 -6.63
CA GLU A 884 -73.62 45.02 -7.98
C GLU A 884 -73.46 43.91 -9.03
N VAL A 885 -74.01 44.16 -10.22
CA VAL A 885 -73.72 43.38 -11.42
C VAL A 885 -72.71 44.17 -12.25
N ILE A 886 -71.51 43.63 -12.44
CA ILE A 886 -70.41 44.24 -13.21
C ILE A 886 -70.19 43.51 -14.53
N PHE A 887 -69.35 44.05 -15.41
CA PHE A 887 -69.00 43.41 -16.67
C PHE A 887 -67.56 42.91 -16.65
N ALA A 888 -67.39 41.62 -16.96
CA ALA A 888 -66.13 40.90 -17.01
C ALA A 888 -66.05 40.18 -18.36
N GLU A 889 -65.05 40.50 -19.18
CA GLU A 889 -64.92 40.00 -20.57
C GLU A 889 -66.23 40.09 -21.37
N GLY A 890 -66.92 41.24 -21.26
CA GLY A 890 -68.20 41.48 -21.92
C GLY A 890 -69.43 40.80 -21.28
N ILE A 891 -69.24 39.93 -20.28
CA ILE A 891 -70.31 39.20 -19.60
C ILE A 891 -70.67 39.86 -18.27
N ALA A 892 -71.98 39.97 -18.01
CA ALA A 892 -72.49 40.45 -16.74
C ALA A 892 -72.27 39.40 -15.64
N THR A 893 -71.60 39.79 -14.55
CA THR A 893 -71.23 38.94 -13.41
C THR A 893 -71.38 39.68 -12.08
N GLU A 894 -71.31 38.99 -10.94
CA GLU A 894 -71.48 39.59 -9.61
C GLU A 894 -70.20 40.22 -9.05
N THR A 895 -70.35 41.27 -8.23
CA THR A 895 -69.33 41.64 -7.23
C THR A 895 -69.36 40.65 -6.04
N PHE A 896 -68.33 40.66 -5.21
CA PHE A 896 -68.23 39.75 -4.06
C PHE A 896 -69.37 40.01 -3.06
N TRP A 897 -70.21 38.99 -2.85
CA TRP A 897 -71.16 38.96 -1.75
C TRP A 897 -70.57 38.15 -0.59
N PRO A 898 -70.35 38.74 0.60
CA PRO A 898 -69.65 38.11 1.72
C PRO A 898 -70.56 37.12 2.47
N GLY A 899 -71.00 36.07 1.76
CA GLY A 899 -71.75 34.95 2.33
C GLY A 899 -70.93 34.16 3.35
N PRO A 900 -71.56 33.33 4.20
CA PRO A 900 -70.86 32.61 5.26
C PRO A 900 -69.76 31.68 4.72
N GLU A 901 -70.08 30.98 3.64
CA GLU A 901 -69.13 30.09 2.96
C GLU A 901 -68.01 30.86 2.24
N ALA A 902 -68.25 32.12 1.83
CA ALA A 902 -67.27 32.96 1.16
C ALA A 902 -66.30 33.60 2.16
N ILE A 903 -66.80 34.04 3.32
CA ILE A 903 -65.99 34.58 4.42
C ILE A 903 -65.02 33.52 4.97
N HIS A 904 -65.47 32.26 5.12
CA HIS A 904 -64.59 31.15 5.53
C HIS A 904 -63.48 30.83 4.52
N GLY A 905 -63.64 31.30 3.29
CA GLY A 905 -62.68 31.06 2.21
C GLY A 905 -61.62 32.14 2.05
N LEU A 906 -61.63 33.21 2.84
CA LEU A 906 -60.65 34.30 2.75
C LEU A 906 -59.36 33.97 3.50
N SER A 907 -58.24 34.58 3.09
CA SER A 907 -56.96 34.51 3.80
C SER A 907 -57.05 35.19 5.17
N GLY A 908 -56.13 34.87 6.08
CA GLY A 908 -56.13 35.43 7.43
C GLY A 908 -55.96 36.96 7.48
N ASP A 909 -55.26 37.53 6.50
CA ASP A 909 -55.04 38.98 6.38
C ASP A 909 -56.23 39.69 5.72
N ASP A 910 -56.76 39.16 4.62
CA ASP A 910 -57.94 39.71 3.95
C ASP A 910 -59.19 39.66 4.84
N LEU A 911 -59.34 38.59 5.62
CA LEU A 911 -60.43 38.46 6.58
C LEU A 911 -60.31 39.53 7.68
N ARG A 912 -59.09 39.80 8.17
CA ARG A 912 -58.85 40.85 9.17
C ARG A 912 -59.17 42.23 8.61
N GLU A 913 -58.76 42.51 7.38
CA GLU A 913 -59.06 43.78 6.71
C GLU A 913 -60.57 43.96 6.48
N LEU A 914 -61.24 42.94 5.95
CA LEU A 914 -62.70 42.97 5.71
C LEU A 914 -63.48 43.19 7.01
N LEU A 915 -63.09 42.53 8.10
CA LEU A 915 -63.73 42.69 9.41
C LEU A 915 -63.38 44.03 10.08
N THR A 916 -62.29 44.68 9.68
CA THR A 916 -61.96 46.04 10.12
C THR A 916 -62.85 47.06 9.43
N LEU A 917 -63.09 46.89 8.13
CA LEU A 917 -63.98 47.77 7.35
C LEU A 917 -65.46 47.54 7.68
N PHE A 918 -65.85 46.30 7.97
CA PHE A 918 -67.23 45.91 8.31
C PHE A 918 -67.28 45.01 9.56
N PRO A 919 -67.13 45.58 10.77
CA PRO A 919 -67.12 44.82 12.02
C PRO A 919 -68.38 43.95 12.22
N GLU A 920 -69.52 44.38 11.68
CA GLU A 920 -70.79 43.67 11.77
C GLU A 920 -70.78 42.32 11.02
N LEU A 921 -69.90 42.15 10.02
CA LEU A 921 -69.73 40.88 9.31
C LEU A 921 -69.04 39.80 10.16
N ALA A 922 -68.38 40.18 11.27
CA ALA A 922 -67.79 39.21 12.21
C ALA A 922 -68.83 38.22 12.76
N THR A 923 -70.08 38.67 12.88
CA THR A 923 -71.20 37.83 13.34
C THR A 923 -71.56 36.70 12.36
N VAL A 924 -71.09 36.78 11.11
CA VAL A 924 -71.31 35.77 10.06
C VAL A 924 -70.29 34.63 10.15
N HIS A 925 -69.10 34.88 10.71
CA HIS A 925 -67.97 33.94 10.78
C HIS A 925 -68.28 32.62 11.53
N GLY A 926 -69.36 32.56 12.33
CA GLY A 926 -69.82 31.35 13.03
C GLY A 926 -71.16 30.78 12.54
N LEU A 927 -71.73 31.32 11.46
CA LEU A 927 -73.02 30.88 10.91
C LEU A 927 -72.80 30.13 9.59
N SER A 928 -73.74 29.26 9.22
CA SER A 928 -73.73 28.57 7.92
C SER A 928 -75.13 28.59 7.29
N GLY A 929 -75.21 28.44 5.96
CA GLY A 929 -76.49 28.35 5.25
C GLY A 929 -77.42 29.57 5.42
N GLU A 930 -78.73 29.34 5.46
CA GLU A 930 -79.73 30.42 5.45
C GLU A 930 -79.65 31.38 6.66
N PRO A 931 -79.36 30.93 7.91
CA PRO A 931 -79.11 31.84 9.03
C PRO A 931 -77.99 32.85 8.76
N GLY A 932 -76.85 32.40 8.24
CA GLY A 932 -75.73 33.29 7.91
C GLY A 932 -76.06 34.20 6.72
N ARG A 933 -76.74 33.68 5.68
CA ARG A 933 -77.17 34.51 4.55
C ARG A 933 -78.16 35.60 4.95
N ARG A 934 -79.09 35.32 5.86
CA ARG A 934 -79.99 36.36 6.42
C ARG A 934 -79.22 37.44 7.17
N GLN A 935 -78.15 37.07 7.87
CA GLN A 935 -77.31 38.04 8.57
C GLN A 935 -76.56 38.93 7.58
N VAL A 936 -75.98 38.37 6.51
CA VAL A 936 -75.34 39.16 5.45
C VAL A 936 -76.32 40.11 4.77
N ARG A 937 -77.55 39.64 4.45
CA ARG A 937 -78.61 40.51 3.91
C ARG A 937 -78.94 41.71 4.81
N LYS A 938 -78.88 41.52 6.13
CA LYS A 938 -79.12 42.57 7.11
C LYS A 938 -77.96 43.58 7.19
N THR A 939 -76.74 43.12 6.95
CA THR A 939 -75.51 43.92 7.13
C THR A 939 -75.04 44.58 5.83
N TYR A 940 -74.89 43.82 4.75
CA TYR A 940 -74.34 44.26 3.46
C TYR A 940 -75.41 44.46 2.38
N GLY A 941 -76.60 43.88 2.56
CA GLY A 941 -77.73 44.00 1.62
C GLY A 941 -78.04 42.71 0.86
N ASP A 942 -79.19 42.73 0.16
CA ASP A 942 -79.63 41.61 -0.68
C ASP A 942 -78.73 41.42 -1.92
N LEU A 943 -78.77 40.21 -2.49
CA LEU A 943 -78.15 39.95 -3.79
C LEU A 943 -78.86 40.79 -4.88
N ALA A 944 -78.07 41.36 -5.79
CA ALA A 944 -78.56 42.19 -6.91
C ALA A 944 -79.58 41.47 -7.82
N ARG A 945 -79.47 40.13 -7.92
CA ARG A 945 -80.39 39.25 -8.67
C ARG A 945 -80.63 37.95 -7.90
N ARG A 946 -81.66 37.22 -8.30
CA ARG A 946 -81.98 35.91 -7.73
C ARG A 946 -80.95 34.87 -8.17
N SER A 947 -80.40 34.10 -7.24
CA SER A 947 -79.53 32.95 -7.54
C SER A 947 -80.33 31.68 -7.83
N LEU A 948 -80.04 31.04 -8.98
CA LEU A 948 -80.56 29.74 -9.37
C LEU A 948 -79.90 28.63 -8.57
N ARG A 949 -80.68 27.59 -8.25
CA ARG A 949 -80.20 26.36 -7.61
C ARG A 949 -80.31 25.21 -8.59
N ARG A 950 -79.54 24.14 -8.37
CA ARG A 950 -79.60 22.91 -9.20
C ARG A 950 -81.03 22.40 -9.45
N ARG A 951 -81.87 22.42 -8.41
CA ARG A 951 -83.31 22.05 -8.52
C ARG A 951 -84.11 22.94 -9.47
N ASP A 952 -83.76 24.22 -9.56
CA ASP A 952 -84.43 25.19 -10.42
C ASP A 952 -84.12 24.93 -11.92
N ILE A 953 -83.06 24.15 -12.21
CA ILE A 953 -82.65 23.71 -13.55
C ILE A 953 -83.13 22.28 -13.84
N SER A 954 -83.05 21.36 -12.86
CA SER A 954 -83.44 19.95 -13.04
C SER A 954 -84.95 19.73 -13.19
N ASP A 955 -85.80 20.56 -12.56
CA ASP A 955 -87.25 20.52 -12.76
C ASP A 955 -87.68 21.06 -14.15
N ARG A 956 -86.74 21.58 -14.94
CA ARG A 956 -86.99 22.26 -16.23
C ARG A 956 -86.42 21.53 -17.46
N ARG A 957 -85.64 20.44 -17.30
CA ARG A 957 -85.28 19.50 -18.40
C ARG A 957 -86.37 18.45 -18.68
N ALA A 958 -87.45 18.42 -17.89
CA ALA A 958 -88.58 17.48 -18.02
C ALA A 958 -89.91 18.15 -18.46
N ALA A 959 -89.87 19.40 -18.93
CA ALA A 959 -91.03 20.16 -19.42
C ALA A 959 -90.87 20.55 -20.89
#